data_AF-A0A920B5G7-F1
#
_entry.id   AF-A0A920B5G7-F1
#
_cell.length_a   1.000
_cell.length_b   1.000
_cell.length_c   1.000
_cell.angle_alpha   90.00
_cell.angle_beta   90.00
_cell.angle_gamma   90.00
#
_symmetry.space_group_name_H-M   'P 1'
#
loop_
_entity.id
_entity.type
_entity.pdbx_description
1 polymer ?
#
loop_
_entity_poly.entity_id
_entity_poly.type
_entity_poly.pdbx_seq_one_letter_code
_entity_poly.pdbx_strand_id
1 'polypeptide(L)'
;MQFNNALSVEFDTRNNGSSYNDIPNDHSSLHINGNNIAGTSALGVTTTSGYPYYYHSERPINIVDLGDIEDGKWKEFTFSWSASTKTITVDFEGEQIMTYQVDIVKDVLSGNHLAYFGFTSEGYYSSNEQRVYIKSICEVDASSGESIFKGYKDPNDLDEDGVYDFQQKGDVPEFSDSYEDDEIVIIKEGADTTFTTSVTYEGTGDVVWQMCNEDCSECTIIEKSPGIMMTGIFRGDIGGIEPSVIELYALEDIADLSVYGIEIARDGSAADGQEYALSAVSLDSGEFYTVSSNDLYHKSWFSDEPSQQSFYNNFDGDDAIVLYKNDTIVDVFGTPGKDGSGELWDYTLGWAYRKDGRIYSATFNVNDWKTCRGCSLGSSFNDEMDNPFPLSGFAGAPTFEDVDTDNLTLKNATATLDGVRIRRAVLDPAYACLPESGGDCIRVGIFLDNDKDGIIDEIDLDDDNDGILDSLETEGDTDGDGIPNHFDLDSDGDGCLDAVEAGFTDGDDDGLLGDSPVTVDSLGMVTSGSDGYTLPADNDGSGGYDFLEFGTIAVLVSSPDTTSGTEGSDLYFTASGTAVGGSMTNYPFNYSDWVTLDNAYWYSSQKYFRITEDYYYRDGQLWNKNKLDISRNFVISAKMYFGTKNTNGANGMAFVLQSTGTNAYGSYSDNLGYYSGNISNAFAVEFDTYSNGSSSDSNESLYITTVKNSSRNRSLQGSITNLEDGQYHDVSFSWDALNKTMTVSLDGQVISTIEKDIVKEIFGQDNIWFGFTGSTNTGWYVSNNQYIKDISVSGTYEKDSGGNVVFDWQVSTDSAATWVDITEADSLTYRGITNDTLFIDDASKSMNGYVYRAKVRNPAFACDPGTFSQIALLEILPDNDKDGIPDDIDVDDDNDGILDTKEGTDDLDGDGIPNHFDLDSDGDGCLDVTEAGFDDNDTYYTITILSTKI
;
A
#
# COMPACT_ATOMS: atom_id res chain seq x y z
N MET A 1 31.17 -66.00 -17.79
CA MET A 1 31.00 -64.72 -17.10
C MET A 1 31.31 -63.64 -18.12
N GLN A 2 30.99 -62.37 -17.86
CA GLN A 2 31.07 -61.25 -18.84
C GLN A 2 32.50 -60.77 -19.16
N PHE A 3 33.55 -61.38 -18.60
CA PHE A 3 34.94 -60.98 -18.85
C PHE A 3 35.44 -61.52 -20.19
N ASN A 4 35.04 -60.89 -21.28
CA ASN A 4 35.75 -60.99 -22.57
C ASN A 4 36.73 -59.81 -22.59
N ASN A 5 38.04 -60.03 -22.78
CA ASN A 5 39.10 -59.01 -22.77
C ASN A 5 39.53 -58.56 -21.36
N ALA A 6 40.24 -59.43 -20.64
CA ALA A 6 40.78 -59.15 -19.32
C ALA A 6 42.21 -59.71 -19.15
N LEU A 7 42.96 -59.08 -18.27
CA LEU A 7 44.22 -59.60 -17.73
C LEU A 7 44.04 -59.78 -16.23
N SER A 8 44.38 -60.94 -15.70
CA SER A 8 44.31 -61.21 -14.26
C SER A 8 45.59 -61.85 -13.75
N VAL A 9 45.95 -61.47 -12.54
CA VAL A 9 46.95 -62.16 -11.74
C VAL A 9 46.18 -62.87 -10.63
N GLU A 10 46.21 -64.18 -10.67
CA GLU A 10 45.54 -65.05 -9.70
C GLU A 10 46.48 -65.35 -8.54
N PHE A 11 45.89 -65.53 -7.35
CA PHE A 11 46.54 -66.04 -6.14
C PHE A 11 45.70 -67.23 -5.68
N ASP A 12 46.13 -68.43 -6.03
CA ASP A 12 45.42 -69.66 -5.66
C ASP A 12 45.98 -70.18 -4.34
N THR A 13 45.09 -70.27 -3.35
CA THR A 13 45.42 -70.77 -2.01
C THR A 13 44.86 -72.17 -1.76
N ARG A 14 44.26 -72.81 -2.77
CA ARG A 14 43.66 -74.13 -2.64
C ARG A 14 44.41 -75.14 -3.49
N ASN A 15 45.09 -76.07 -2.83
CA ASN A 15 45.68 -77.23 -3.52
C ASN A 15 44.60 -78.18 -4.07
N ASN A 16 44.34 -78.07 -5.37
CA ASN A 16 43.44 -78.88 -6.19
C ASN A 16 44.09 -80.18 -6.71
N GLY A 17 45.39 -80.37 -6.45
CA GLY A 17 46.17 -81.56 -6.78
C GLY A 17 46.73 -81.57 -8.22
N SER A 18 47.72 -82.45 -8.45
CA SER A 18 48.54 -82.48 -9.69
C SER A 18 47.77 -82.71 -11.00
N SER A 19 46.48 -83.04 -10.94
CA SER A 19 45.61 -83.23 -12.11
C SER A 19 45.18 -81.93 -12.78
N TYR A 20 45.38 -80.77 -12.12
CA TYR A 20 44.95 -79.44 -12.57
C TYR A 20 46.10 -78.48 -12.90
N ASN A 21 47.34 -78.99 -13.08
CA ASN A 21 48.57 -78.18 -13.16
C ASN A 21 48.85 -77.31 -11.92
N ASP A 22 48.17 -77.61 -10.82
CA ASP A 22 48.33 -76.96 -9.54
C ASP A 22 49.56 -77.50 -8.81
N ILE A 23 50.39 -76.60 -8.31
CA ILE A 23 51.61 -76.94 -7.57
C ILE A 23 51.30 -77.10 -6.08
N PRO A 24 52.14 -77.82 -5.28
CA PRO A 24 51.74 -78.26 -3.95
C PRO A 24 51.42 -77.16 -2.92
N ASN A 25 51.93 -75.94 -3.12
CA ASN A 25 51.79 -74.79 -2.23
C ASN A 25 50.96 -73.68 -2.90
N ASP A 26 50.63 -72.63 -2.14
CA ASP A 26 49.94 -71.46 -2.68
C ASP A 26 50.79 -70.80 -3.76
N HIS A 27 50.13 -70.36 -4.82
CA HIS A 27 50.84 -69.90 -6.00
C HIS A 27 50.18 -68.69 -6.63
N SER A 28 50.98 -67.90 -7.35
CA SER A 28 50.45 -66.85 -8.20
C SER A 28 50.62 -67.20 -9.66
N SER A 29 49.61 -66.87 -10.46
CA SER A 29 49.60 -67.18 -11.88
C SER A 29 49.03 -66.05 -12.74
N LEU A 30 49.63 -65.84 -13.92
CA LEU A 30 49.19 -64.81 -14.86
C LEU A 30 48.26 -65.40 -15.92
N HIS A 31 47.10 -64.76 -16.09
CA HIS A 31 46.10 -65.13 -17.08
C HIS A 31 45.76 -63.95 -17.99
N ILE A 32 45.57 -64.26 -19.28
CA ILE A 32 45.14 -63.28 -20.28
C ILE A 32 43.99 -63.89 -21.07
N ASN A 33 42.84 -63.22 -21.03
CA ASN A 33 41.63 -63.60 -21.75
C ASN A 33 41.33 -62.54 -22.80
N GLY A 34 41.79 -62.74 -24.04
CA GLY A 34 41.63 -61.78 -25.14
C GLY A 34 40.81 -62.33 -26.32
N ASN A 35 40.10 -61.43 -27.01
CA ASN A 35 39.38 -61.71 -28.27
C ASN A 35 40.35 -62.15 -29.38
N ASN A 36 40.64 -63.45 -29.53
CA ASN A 36 41.29 -64.12 -30.68
C ASN A 36 41.85 -63.19 -31.80
N ILE A 37 42.89 -62.41 -31.50
CA ILE A 37 43.57 -61.59 -32.51
C ILE A 37 44.51 -62.52 -33.28
N ALA A 38 44.37 -62.58 -34.60
CA ALA A 38 45.20 -63.43 -35.45
C ALA A 38 46.70 -63.17 -35.20
N GLY A 39 47.43 -64.20 -34.75
CA GLY A 39 48.87 -64.14 -34.41
C GLY A 39 49.21 -64.26 -32.93
N THR A 40 48.23 -64.29 -32.02
CA THR A 40 48.43 -64.32 -30.55
C THR A 40 48.49 -65.73 -29.94
N SER A 41 48.40 -66.80 -30.74
CA SER A 41 48.46 -68.20 -30.28
C SER A 41 49.77 -68.60 -29.60
N ALA A 42 50.83 -67.80 -29.76
CA ALA A 42 52.11 -67.98 -29.09
C ALA A 42 52.20 -67.31 -27.70
N LEU A 43 51.17 -66.54 -27.29
CA LEU A 43 51.17 -65.76 -26.04
C LEU A 43 50.50 -66.48 -24.86
N GLY A 44 50.07 -67.74 -25.01
CA GLY A 44 49.47 -68.51 -23.92
C GLY A 44 48.03 -68.11 -23.55
N VAL A 45 47.32 -67.43 -24.45
CA VAL A 45 45.92 -67.00 -24.29
C VAL A 45 44.98 -68.22 -24.21
N THR A 46 44.12 -68.29 -23.19
CA THR A 46 43.11 -69.34 -23.04
C THR A 46 41.98 -69.17 -24.06
N THR A 47 41.85 -70.11 -25.00
CA THR A 47 40.80 -70.07 -26.03
C THR A 47 39.44 -70.49 -25.46
N THR A 48 38.41 -69.67 -25.67
CA THR A 48 36.99 -70.04 -25.39
C THR A 48 36.39 -71.04 -26.40
N SER A 49 37.10 -71.41 -27.47
CA SER A 49 36.60 -72.41 -28.43
C SER A 49 37.03 -73.83 -28.04
N GLY A 50 36.34 -74.44 -27.07
CA GLY A 50 36.41 -75.89 -26.84
C GLY A 50 36.36 -76.37 -25.39
N TYR A 51 36.47 -75.46 -24.41
CA TYR A 51 36.42 -75.81 -23.00
C TYR A 51 35.12 -75.32 -22.34
N PRO A 52 34.43 -76.16 -21.55
CA PRO A 52 33.25 -75.73 -20.82
C PRO A 52 33.60 -74.62 -19.82
N TYR A 53 32.66 -73.70 -19.67
CA TYR A 53 32.63 -72.41 -18.92
C TYR A 53 33.21 -72.37 -17.48
N TYR A 54 33.80 -73.45 -16.97
CA TYR A 54 34.19 -73.64 -15.56
C TYR A 54 35.71 -73.70 -15.29
N TYR A 55 36.58 -73.54 -16.30
CA TYR A 55 38.02 -73.80 -16.15
C TYR A 55 38.88 -72.57 -16.49
N HIS A 56 39.01 -71.64 -15.55
CA HIS A 56 40.01 -70.56 -15.65
C HIS A 56 41.42 -71.04 -15.22
N SER A 57 41.52 -72.21 -14.57
CA SER A 57 42.73 -72.71 -13.92
C SER A 57 43.67 -73.55 -14.80
N GLU A 58 43.25 -74.02 -15.99
CA GLU A 58 43.96 -75.15 -16.59
C GLU A 58 45.28 -74.80 -17.31
N ARG A 59 45.53 -73.54 -17.71
CA ARG A 59 46.73 -73.13 -18.47
C ARG A 59 47.18 -71.67 -18.26
N PRO A 60 47.66 -71.30 -17.08
CA PRO A 60 48.30 -69.99 -16.88
C PRO A 60 49.59 -69.83 -17.70
N ILE A 61 49.93 -68.57 -18.00
CA ILE A 61 51.12 -68.20 -18.80
C ILE A 61 52.40 -68.39 -17.96
N ASN A 62 52.32 -68.14 -16.66
CA ASN A 62 53.39 -68.30 -15.69
C ASN A 62 52.79 -68.73 -14.35
N ILE A 63 53.46 -69.64 -13.63
CA ILE A 63 53.07 -70.09 -12.28
C ILE A 63 54.30 -69.94 -11.40
N VAL A 64 54.13 -69.27 -10.26
CA VAL A 64 55.19 -69.08 -9.26
C VAL A 64 54.72 -69.61 -7.91
N ASP A 65 55.50 -70.52 -7.33
CA ASP A 65 55.32 -71.02 -5.97
C ASP A 65 55.60 -69.90 -4.97
N LEU A 66 54.65 -69.59 -4.11
CA LEU A 66 54.76 -68.56 -3.07
C LEU A 66 54.95 -69.15 -1.66
N GLY A 67 54.99 -70.47 -1.54
CA GLY A 67 54.93 -71.16 -0.24
C GLY A 67 53.54 -71.12 0.39
N ASP A 68 53.47 -71.22 1.71
CA ASP A 68 52.22 -71.08 2.47
C ASP A 68 51.98 -69.59 2.75
N ILE A 69 50.98 -69.01 2.07
CA ILE A 69 50.57 -67.61 2.23
C ILE A 69 49.28 -67.49 3.05
N GLU A 70 48.65 -68.61 3.43
CA GLU A 70 47.49 -68.68 4.33
C GLU A 70 47.87 -68.55 5.83
N ASP A 71 48.93 -67.78 6.14
CA ASP A 71 49.52 -67.67 7.48
C ASP A 71 48.87 -66.59 8.38
N GLY A 72 47.78 -65.98 7.91
CA GLY A 72 47.03 -64.94 8.62
C GLY A 72 47.73 -63.58 8.67
N LYS A 73 48.84 -63.39 7.93
CA LYS A 73 49.53 -62.10 7.81
C LYS A 73 49.22 -61.45 6.47
N TRP A 74 49.23 -60.12 6.47
CA TRP A 74 49.18 -59.34 5.23
C TRP A 74 50.40 -59.66 4.36
N LYS A 75 50.15 -59.80 3.06
CA LYS A 75 51.19 -59.96 2.04
C LYS A 75 51.20 -58.76 1.11
N GLU A 76 52.39 -58.32 0.73
CA GLU A 76 52.57 -57.17 -0.15
C GLU A 76 52.79 -57.60 -1.60
N PHE A 77 51.94 -57.08 -2.50
CA PHE A 77 52.08 -57.25 -3.94
C PHE A 77 52.16 -55.89 -4.63
N THR A 78 53.05 -55.77 -5.62
CA THR A 78 53.16 -54.59 -6.48
C THR A 78 52.93 -55.01 -7.93
N PHE A 79 51.95 -54.40 -8.59
CA PHE A 79 51.65 -54.63 -10.01
C PHE A 79 52.09 -53.42 -10.81
N SER A 80 52.97 -53.61 -11.79
CA SER A 80 53.47 -52.52 -12.62
C SER A 80 53.27 -52.82 -14.10
N TRP A 81 52.85 -51.81 -14.87
CA TRP A 81 52.85 -51.87 -16.33
C TRP A 81 53.60 -50.68 -16.92
N SER A 82 54.52 -50.97 -17.83
CA SER A 82 55.25 -49.94 -18.59
C SER A 82 54.67 -49.81 -19.99
N ALA A 83 54.07 -48.65 -20.28
CA ALA A 83 53.52 -48.34 -21.60
C ALA A 83 54.61 -48.31 -22.69
N SER A 84 55.85 -47.96 -22.33
CA SER A 84 56.96 -47.84 -23.28
C SER A 84 57.56 -49.19 -23.66
N THR A 85 57.70 -50.11 -22.70
CA THR A 85 58.28 -51.45 -22.92
C THR A 85 57.21 -52.52 -23.15
N LYS A 86 55.93 -52.19 -22.92
CA LYS A 86 54.78 -53.11 -22.97
C LYS A 86 54.98 -54.30 -22.04
N THR A 87 55.51 -54.04 -20.85
CA THR A 87 55.88 -55.07 -19.88
C THR A 87 55.05 -54.94 -18.63
N ILE A 88 54.53 -56.06 -18.15
CA ILE A 88 53.89 -56.21 -16.84
C ILE A 88 54.87 -56.90 -15.91
N THR A 89 55.03 -56.38 -14.71
CA THR A 89 55.75 -57.04 -13.63
C THR A 89 54.87 -57.17 -12.40
N VAL A 90 55.09 -58.25 -11.66
CA VAL A 90 54.48 -58.48 -10.35
C VAL A 90 55.59 -58.77 -9.36
N ASP A 91 55.64 -57.95 -8.31
CA ASP A 91 56.53 -58.16 -7.18
C ASP A 91 55.72 -58.68 -6.01
N PHE A 92 56.28 -59.64 -5.27
CA PHE A 92 55.72 -60.19 -4.03
C PHE A 92 56.75 -60.03 -2.93
N GLU A 93 56.36 -59.39 -1.83
CA GLU A 93 57.26 -59.07 -0.70
C GLU A 93 58.55 -58.35 -1.15
N GLY A 94 58.45 -57.52 -2.20
CA GLY A 94 59.55 -56.75 -2.77
C GLY A 94 60.46 -57.51 -3.74
N GLU A 95 60.21 -58.80 -4.02
CA GLU A 95 60.92 -59.55 -5.05
C GLU A 95 60.06 -59.72 -6.31
N GLN A 96 60.63 -59.44 -7.49
CA GLN A 96 59.92 -59.62 -8.76
C GLN A 96 59.70 -61.10 -9.06
N ILE A 97 58.45 -61.55 -8.91
CA ILE A 97 58.06 -62.95 -9.14
C ILE A 97 57.62 -63.18 -10.58
N MET A 98 57.07 -62.17 -11.27
CA MET A 98 56.61 -62.30 -12.66
C MET A 98 57.04 -61.13 -13.53
N THR A 99 57.39 -61.44 -14.78
CA THR A 99 57.60 -60.46 -15.84
C THR A 99 57.05 -61.01 -17.15
N TYR A 100 56.22 -60.22 -17.84
CA TYR A 100 55.61 -60.64 -19.09
C TYR A 100 55.44 -59.46 -20.05
N GLN A 101 55.76 -59.65 -21.33
CA GLN A 101 55.65 -58.59 -22.34
C GLN A 101 54.36 -58.78 -23.16
N VAL A 102 53.43 -57.83 -23.04
CA VAL A 102 52.16 -57.78 -23.78
C VAL A 102 51.68 -56.34 -23.94
N ASP A 103 51.18 -55.99 -25.12
CA ASP A 103 50.51 -54.70 -25.31
C ASP A 103 49.08 -54.78 -24.79
N ILE A 104 48.86 -54.49 -23.50
CA ILE A 104 47.55 -54.63 -22.84
C ILE A 104 46.45 -53.93 -23.62
N VAL A 105 46.70 -52.69 -24.07
CA VAL A 105 45.69 -51.90 -24.78
C VAL A 105 45.30 -52.59 -26.08
N LYS A 106 46.28 -52.95 -26.91
CA LYS A 106 46.03 -53.49 -28.25
C LYS A 106 45.62 -54.96 -28.24
N ASP A 107 46.37 -55.78 -27.50
CA ASP A 107 46.33 -57.25 -27.59
C ASP A 107 45.36 -57.88 -26.58
N VAL A 108 45.03 -57.18 -25.49
CA VAL A 108 44.11 -57.67 -24.45
C VAL A 108 42.78 -56.91 -24.47
N LEU A 109 42.82 -55.58 -24.36
CA LEU A 109 41.64 -54.72 -24.20
C LEU A 109 41.02 -54.25 -25.51
N SER A 110 41.37 -54.87 -26.64
CA SER A 110 40.82 -54.57 -27.97
C SER A 110 40.92 -53.10 -28.40
N GLY A 111 41.99 -52.41 -28.01
CA GLY A 111 42.26 -51.01 -28.31
C GLY A 111 41.72 -50.01 -27.29
N ASN A 112 41.01 -50.46 -26.25
CA ASN A 112 40.53 -49.56 -25.20
C ASN A 112 41.67 -49.16 -24.26
N HIS A 113 41.89 -47.85 -24.12
CA HIS A 113 42.92 -47.26 -23.27
C HIS A 113 42.41 -46.90 -21.87
N LEU A 114 41.11 -47.09 -21.61
CA LEU A 114 40.51 -47.00 -20.29
C LEU A 114 40.00 -48.38 -19.86
N ALA A 115 40.30 -48.77 -18.62
CA ALA A 115 39.91 -50.05 -18.06
C ALA A 115 39.52 -49.89 -16.59
N TYR A 116 38.54 -50.69 -16.17
CA TYR A 116 38.31 -50.93 -14.75
C TYR A 116 39.38 -51.91 -14.24
N PHE A 117 39.92 -51.64 -13.05
CA PHE A 117 40.77 -52.58 -12.32
C PHE A 117 40.18 -52.80 -10.93
N GLY A 118 40.52 -53.92 -10.31
CA GLY A 118 40.03 -54.27 -9.00
C GLY A 118 40.40 -55.70 -8.62
N PHE A 119 39.86 -56.15 -7.50
CA PHE A 119 40.10 -57.49 -6.96
C PHE A 119 38.80 -58.27 -6.94
N THR A 120 38.88 -59.58 -7.20
CA THR A 120 37.74 -60.50 -7.15
C THR A 120 38.18 -61.78 -6.45
N SER A 121 37.26 -62.45 -5.75
CA SER A 121 37.51 -63.73 -5.07
C SER A 121 36.33 -64.68 -5.22
N GLU A 122 36.57 -65.99 -5.19
CA GLU A 122 35.53 -67.03 -5.19
C GLU A 122 35.70 -67.95 -3.96
N GLY A 123 34.59 -68.36 -3.34
CA GLY A 123 34.59 -69.25 -2.18
C GLY A 123 33.43 -70.24 -2.24
N TYR A 124 33.54 -71.27 -3.08
CA TYR A 124 32.42 -72.18 -3.35
C TYR A 124 32.19 -73.24 -2.25
N TYR A 125 33.10 -74.23 -2.11
CA TYR A 125 32.99 -75.31 -1.11
C TYR A 125 34.08 -75.26 0.00
N SER A 126 35.06 -74.38 -0.17
CA SER A 126 36.10 -74.05 0.81
C SER A 126 36.17 -72.52 0.85
N SER A 127 36.35 -71.94 2.04
CA SER A 127 36.30 -70.49 2.23
C SER A 127 37.37 -70.04 3.20
N ASN A 128 38.13 -69.01 2.83
CA ASN A 128 38.95 -68.20 3.72
C ASN A 128 38.52 -66.73 3.59
N GLU A 129 38.73 -65.94 4.62
CA GLU A 129 38.49 -64.50 4.56
C GLU A 129 39.60 -63.83 3.75
N GLN A 130 39.24 -63.25 2.61
CA GLN A 130 40.17 -62.53 1.73
C GLN A 130 39.93 -61.03 1.90
N ARG A 131 40.97 -60.30 2.32
CA ARG A 131 40.94 -58.85 2.50
C ARG A 131 42.02 -58.22 1.64
N VAL A 132 41.73 -57.04 1.09
CA VAL A 132 42.70 -56.23 0.35
C VAL A 132 42.72 -54.82 0.94
N TYR A 133 43.92 -54.28 1.11
CA TYR A 133 44.16 -52.87 1.40
C TYR A 133 45.12 -52.32 0.36
N ILE A 134 44.77 -51.18 -0.25
CA ILE A 134 45.57 -50.56 -1.32
C ILE A 134 46.56 -49.59 -0.67
N LYS A 135 47.86 -49.92 -0.74
CA LYS A 135 48.94 -49.12 -0.14
C LYS A 135 49.28 -47.87 -0.95
N SER A 136 49.27 -47.97 -2.28
CA SER A 136 49.51 -46.86 -3.21
C SER A 136 49.05 -47.22 -4.62
N ILE A 137 48.61 -46.23 -5.39
CA ILE A 137 48.41 -46.32 -6.85
C ILE A 137 49.30 -45.23 -7.47
N CYS A 138 49.94 -45.49 -8.61
CA CYS A 138 50.76 -44.48 -9.27
C CYS A 138 49.89 -43.29 -9.73
N GLU A 139 50.13 -42.10 -9.18
CA GLU A 139 49.56 -40.85 -9.68
C GLU A 139 50.22 -40.46 -11.00
N VAL A 140 49.40 -40.18 -12.01
CA VAL A 140 49.86 -39.54 -13.25
C VAL A 140 49.39 -38.10 -13.20
N ASP A 141 50.34 -37.22 -12.91
CA ASP A 141 50.33 -35.76 -13.11
C ASP A 141 49.35 -34.95 -12.23
N ALA A 142 49.88 -34.42 -11.12
CA ALA A 142 49.19 -33.52 -10.19
C ALA A 142 48.83 -32.13 -10.79
N SER A 143 49.12 -31.88 -12.07
CA SER A 143 48.85 -30.58 -12.72
C SER A 143 47.44 -30.43 -13.31
N SER A 144 46.59 -31.46 -13.28
CA SER A 144 45.23 -31.40 -13.81
C SER A 144 44.16 -31.03 -12.78
N GLY A 145 44.50 -30.98 -11.48
CA GLY A 145 43.55 -30.62 -10.41
C GLY A 145 42.38 -31.60 -10.21
N GLU A 146 42.31 -32.71 -10.95
CA GLU A 146 41.30 -33.75 -10.72
C GLU A 146 41.89 -34.88 -9.86
N SER A 147 41.44 -34.94 -8.60
CA SER A 147 41.60 -36.11 -7.74
C SER A 147 40.92 -37.34 -8.35
N ILE A 148 41.64 -38.46 -8.39
CA ILE A 148 41.13 -39.77 -8.78
C ILE A 148 40.12 -40.38 -7.78
N PHE A 149 39.87 -39.71 -6.64
CA PHE A 149 38.86 -40.10 -5.65
C PHE A 149 37.58 -39.26 -5.79
N LYS A 150 36.67 -39.65 -6.69
CA LYS A 150 35.29 -39.14 -6.61
C LYS A 150 34.57 -39.84 -5.44
N GLY A 151 34.41 -39.14 -4.32
CA GLY A 151 33.64 -39.60 -3.15
C GLY A 151 34.09 -39.08 -1.79
N TYR A 152 35.26 -38.44 -1.70
CA TYR A 152 35.74 -37.79 -0.48
C TYR A 152 35.87 -36.29 -0.75
N LYS A 153 35.29 -35.46 0.12
CA LYS A 153 35.51 -34.02 0.17
C LYS A 153 36.48 -33.72 1.31
N ASP A 154 37.20 -32.62 1.23
CA ASP A 154 37.87 -32.06 2.40
C ASP A 154 36.82 -31.82 3.49
N PRO A 155 37.10 -32.13 4.76
CA PRO A 155 36.21 -31.78 5.86
C PRO A 155 35.97 -30.27 5.86
N ASN A 156 34.78 -29.87 6.27
CA ASN A 156 34.45 -28.45 6.37
C ASN A 156 35.34 -27.75 7.42
N ASP A 157 35.71 -26.53 7.09
CA ASP A 157 36.37 -25.52 7.90
C ASP A 157 35.60 -24.23 7.58
N LEU A 158 34.41 -24.09 8.18
CA LEU A 158 33.42 -23.09 7.79
C LEU A 158 33.76 -21.69 8.31
N ASP A 159 34.54 -21.58 9.37
CA ASP A 159 35.07 -20.32 9.91
C ASP A 159 36.47 -19.96 9.36
N GLU A 160 37.04 -20.82 8.54
CA GLU A 160 38.35 -20.67 7.89
C GLU A 160 39.51 -20.45 8.88
N ASP A 161 39.38 -20.95 10.12
CA ASP A 161 40.40 -20.79 11.17
C ASP A 161 41.58 -21.78 11.03
N GLY A 162 41.46 -22.74 10.10
CA GLY A 162 42.45 -23.79 9.81
C GLY A 162 42.29 -25.04 10.67
N VAL A 163 41.24 -25.14 11.49
CA VAL A 163 40.85 -26.28 12.32
C VAL A 163 39.47 -26.74 11.88
N TYR A 164 39.41 -27.82 11.12
CA TYR A 164 38.14 -28.38 10.64
C TYR A 164 37.05 -28.48 11.73
N ASP A 165 35.82 -28.08 11.42
CA ASP A 165 34.62 -28.04 12.28
C ASP A 165 34.49 -29.23 13.24
N PHE A 166 34.76 -30.45 12.76
CA PHE A 166 34.64 -31.69 13.57
C PHE A 166 35.67 -31.80 14.71
N GLN A 167 36.69 -30.95 14.72
CA GLN A 167 37.73 -30.85 15.75
C GLN A 167 37.48 -29.73 16.75
N GLN A 168 36.56 -28.81 16.44
CA GLN A 168 36.14 -27.73 17.31
C GLN A 168 34.99 -28.20 18.21
N LYS A 169 34.88 -27.60 19.40
CA LYS A 169 33.86 -27.96 20.39
C LYS A 169 32.63 -27.11 20.13
N GLY A 170 31.61 -27.67 19.47
CA GLY A 170 30.28 -27.08 19.39
C GLY A 170 29.42 -27.38 20.63
N ASP A 171 28.36 -26.61 20.81
CA ASP A 171 27.33 -26.83 21.84
C ASP A 171 25.96 -26.34 21.34
N VAL A 172 24.87 -26.81 21.94
CA VAL A 172 23.53 -26.27 21.68
C VAL A 172 23.26 -25.23 22.77
N PRO A 173 23.12 -23.94 22.46
CA PRO A 173 22.94 -22.92 23.48
C PRO A 173 21.59 -23.09 24.20
N GLU A 174 21.60 -22.84 25.51
CA GLU A 174 20.39 -22.74 26.33
C GLU A 174 20.16 -21.27 26.69
N PHE A 175 19.02 -20.72 26.25
CA PHE A 175 18.58 -19.36 26.57
C PHE A 175 17.72 -19.39 27.84
N SER A 176 17.97 -18.47 28.77
CA SER A 176 17.23 -18.36 30.03
C SER A 176 16.91 -16.90 30.36
N ASP A 177 15.75 -16.71 31.01
CA ASP A 177 15.17 -15.45 31.49
C ASP A 177 14.48 -14.53 30.45
N SER A 178 13.14 -14.47 30.63
CA SER A 178 12.25 -13.28 30.74
C SER A 178 11.34 -12.84 29.60
N TYR A 179 11.40 -13.42 28.41
CA TYR A 179 10.43 -13.11 27.36
C TYR A 179 9.84 -14.36 26.73
N GLU A 180 8.52 -14.40 26.56
CA GLU A 180 7.84 -15.37 25.70
C GLU A 180 8.05 -14.98 24.23
N ASP A 181 7.94 -15.93 23.31
CA ASP A 181 8.04 -15.65 21.87
C ASP A 181 6.98 -14.63 21.44
N ASP A 182 7.44 -13.56 20.78
CA ASP A 182 6.66 -12.41 20.34
C ASP A 182 6.06 -11.57 21.49
N GLU A 183 6.62 -11.66 22.70
CA GLU A 183 6.27 -10.77 23.81
C GLU A 183 6.60 -9.32 23.47
N ILE A 184 5.64 -8.43 23.73
CA ILE A 184 5.77 -7.01 23.44
C ILE A 184 6.38 -6.29 24.65
N VAL A 185 7.56 -5.70 24.46
CA VAL A 185 8.17 -4.77 25.40
C VAL A 185 7.83 -3.37 24.98
N ILE A 186 7.00 -2.75 25.81
CA ILE A 186 6.44 -1.43 25.62
C ILE A 186 7.42 -0.35 26.10
N ILE A 187 7.65 0.67 25.27
CA ILE A 187 8.60 1.77 25.51
C ILE A 187 7.94 3.08 25.03
N LYS A 188 7.97 4.15 25.84
CA LYS A 188 7.55 5.48 25.38
C LYS A 188 8.56 6.02 24.36
N GLU A 189 8.11 6.69 23.30
CA GLU A 189 9.04 7.35 22.38
C GLU A 189 10.00 8.31 23.12
N GLY A 190 11.26 8.31 22.72
CA GLY A 190 12.38 9.02 23.34
C GLY A 190 12.93 8.39 24.62
N ALA A 191 12.31 7.31 25.14
CA ALA A 191 12.77 6.67 26.37
C ALA A 191 13.90 5.66 26.16
N ASP A 192 14.66 5.41 27.23
CA ASP A 192 15.64 4.34 27.31
C ASP A 192 14.99 3.07 27.87
N THR A 193 15.40 1.90 27.38
CA THR A 193 15.02 0.60 27.94
C THR A 193 16.19 -0.38 27.95
N THR A 194 16.08 -1.47 28.70
CA THR A 194 17.07 -2.55 28.73
C THR A 194 16.38 -3.91 28.60
N PHE A 195 16.79 -4.69 27.60
CA PHE A 195 16.41 -6.09 27.42
C PHE A 195 17.42 -6.98 28.13
N THR A 196 16.97 -8.03 28.81
CA THR A 196 17.86 -8.98 29.50
C THR A 196 17.55 -10.41 29.08
N THR A 197 18.55 -11.13 28.57
CA THR A 197 18.45 -12.56 28.23
C THR A 197 19.80 -13.22 28.44
N SER A 198 19.84 -14.27 29.26
CA SER A 198 21.09 -14.98 29.58
C SER A 198 21.29 -16.18 28.67
N VAL A 199 22.53 -16.40 28.21
CA VAL A 199 22.89 -17.57 27.38
C VAL A 199 23.88 -18.48 28.10
N THR A 200 23.56 -19.76 28.21
CA THR A 200 24.53 -20.80 28.59
C THR A 200 25.02 -21.49 27.32
N TYR A 201 26.30 -21.29 26.99
CA TYR A 201 26.92 -21.85 25.80
C TYR A 201 28.41 -22.13 26.05
N GLU A 202 28.85 -23.35 25.78
CA GLU A 202 30.20 -23.84 26.10
C GLU A 202 31.11 -24.04 24.86
N GLY A 203 30.63 -23.64 23.67
CA GLY A 203 31.37 -23.73 22.40
C GLY A 203 32.24 -22.50 22.09
N THR A 204 32.65 -22.36 20.83
CA THR A 204 33.59 -21.31 20.38
C THR A 204 32.96 -20.17 19.58
N GLY A 205 31.66 -20.23 19.31
CA GLY A 205 30.90 -19.19 18.60
C GLY A 205 30.63 -17.93 19.43
N ASP A 206 30.21 -16.88 18.73
CA ASP A 206 29.94 -15.56 19.30
C ASP A 206 28.51 -15.46 19.83
N VAL A 207 28.33 -14.82 21.00
CA VAL A 207 27.01 -14.57 21.58
C VAL A 207 26.63 -13.11 21.33
N VAL A 208 25.61 -12.89 20.50
CA VAL A 208 25.24 -11.59 19.94
C VAL A 208 23.78 -11.24 20.21
N TRP A 209 23.45 -9.95 20.15
CA TRP A 209 22.07 -9.49 19.97
C TRP A 209 21.80 -9.31 18.48
N GLN A 210 20.60 -9.65 18.05
CA GLN A 210 20.17 -9.51 16.66
C GLN A 210 18.84 -8.76 16.58
N MET A 211 18.68 -8.02 15.50
CA MET A 211 17.44 -7.38 15.08
C MET A 211 16.88 -8.16 13.88
N CYS A 212 15.60 -8.46 13.89
CA CYS A 212 14.98 -9.42 12.98
C CYS A 212 13.80 -8.82 12.20
N ASN A 213 13.48 -9.45 11.07
CA ASN A 213 12.24 -9.21 10.33
C ASN A 213 10.99 -9.73 11.09
N GLU A 214 9.80 -9.49 10.53
CA GLU A 214 8.54 -9.73 11.24
C GLU A 214 8.30 -11.18 11.68
N ASP A 215 8.81 -12.16 10.93
CA ASP A 215 8.65 -13.59 11.26
C ASP A 215 9.91 -14.19 11.91
N CYS A 216 10.89 -13.35 12.27
CA CYS A 216 12.17 -13.74 12.84
C CYS A 216 12.99 -14.76 12.02
N SER A 217 12.71 -14.82 10.71
CA SER A 217 13.40 -15.71 9.79
C SER A 217 14.74 -15.16 9.30
N GLU A 218 14.89 -13.83 9.27
CA GLU A 218 16.11 -13.13 8.86
C GLU A 218 16.47 -12.08 9.91
N CYS A 219 17.72 -12.13 10.38
CA CYS A 219 18.20 -11.22 11.42
C CYS A 219 19.59 -10.67 11.09
N THR A 220 19.85 -9.45 11.54
CA THR A 220 21.15 -8.78 11.47
C THR A 220 21.69 -8.56 12.88
N ILE A 221 23.02 -8.58 13.03
CA ILE A 221 23.66 -8.31 14.31
C ILE A 221 23.41 -6.85 14.70
N ILE A 222 23.03 -6.62 15.96
CA ILE A 222 22.94 -5.27 16.53
C ILE A 222 24.34 -4.83 16.90
N GLU A 223 24.86 -3.89 16.13
CA GLU A 223 26.19 -3.31 16.34
C GLU A 223 26.13 -2.20 17.38
N LYS A 224 27.22 -2.03 18.13
CA LYS A 224 27.38 -0.91 19.07
C LYS A 224 27.34 0.42 18.31
N SER A 225 26.79 1.46 18.95
CA SER A 225 26.83 2.83 18.41
C SER A 225 28.23 3.22 17.93
N PRO A 226 28.39 3.66 16.67
CA PRO A 226 29.65 4.19 16.18
C PRO A 226 29.91 5.59 16.71
N GLY A 227 28.92 6.21 17.37
CA GLY A 227 28.96 7.55 17.93
C GLY A 227 28.64 8.66 16.94
N ILE A 228 28.88 8.44 15.65
CA ILE A 228 28.52 9.36 14.56
C ILE A 228 27.99 8.57 13.36
N MET A 229 27.07 9.14 12.61
CA MET A 229 26.48 8.53 11.41
C MET A 229 26.30 9.54 10.28
N MET A 230 26.11 9.06 9.04
CA MET A 230 25.76 9.90 7.89
C MET A 230 24.25 10.13 7.84
N THR A 231 23.85 11.41 7.72
CA THR A 231 22.43 11.81 7.65
C THR A 231 22.06 12.46 6.33
N GLY A 232 23.01 13.07 5.63
CA GLY A 232 22.70 13.76 4.38
C GLY A 232 23.86 13.78 3.39
N ILE A 233 23.53 13.68 2.11
CA ILE A 233 24.49 13.70 1.00
C ILE A 233 23.90 14.58 -0.10
N PHE A 234 24.64 15.59 -0.53
CA PHE A 234 24.14 16.58 -1.48
C PHE A 234 25.14 16.83 -2.61
N ARG A 235 24.59 17.04 -3.81
CA ARG A 235 25.30 17.41 -5.02
C ARG A 235 24.57 18.56 -5.74
N GLY A 236 25.17 19.76 -5.74
CA GLY A 236 24.59 20.94 -6.41
C GLY A 236 24.67 20.94 -7.94
N ASP A 237 23.92 21.85 -8.59
CA ASP A 237 23.96 22.11 -10.05
C ASP A 237 24.18 23.59 -10.45
N ILE A 238 25.40 23.91 -10.92
CA ILE A 238 25.76 25.07 -11.77
C ILE A 238 27.12 24.80 -12.45
N GLY A 239 27.12 24.18 -13.63
CA GLY A 239 28.26 24.32 -14.56
C GLY A 239 29.56 23.62 -14.16
N GLY A 240 29.50 22.62 -13.28
CA GLY A 240 30.55 21.60 -13.10
C GLY A 240 31.61 21.85 -12.03
N ILE A 241 31.46 22.87 -11.16
CA ILE A 241 32.37 23.14 -10.03
C ILE A 241 31.57 23.47 -8.76
N GLU A 242 30.62 22.60 -8.45
CA GLU A 242 29.61 22.72 -7.38
C GLU A 242 30.07 22.07 -6.07
N PRO A 243 29.47 22.41 -4.90
CA PRO A 243 29.79 21.70 -3.68
C PRO A 243 29.19 20.30 -3.73
N SER A 244 29.97 19.33 -3.28
CA SER A 244 29.51 18.03 -2.84
C SER A 244 29.61 18.02 -1.33
N VAL A 245 28.54 17.63 -0.64
CA VAL A 245 28.42 17.77 0.82
C VAL A 245 28.02 16.43 1.43
N ILE A 246 28.71 16.04 2.49
CA ILE A 246 28.30 14.97 3.39
C ILE A 246 27.99 15.60 4.74
N GLU A 247 26.82 15.31 5.28
CA GLU A 247 26.39 15.68 6.62
C GLU A 247 26.47 14.46 7.54
N LEU A 248 27.08 14.67 8.70
CA LEU A 248 27.20 13.70 9.78
C LEU A 248 26.47 14.22 11.01
N TYR A 249 25.94 13.31 11.81
CA TYR A 249 25.23 13.60 13.06
C TYR A 249 25.83 12.82 14.23
N ALA A 250 26.12 13.50 15.35
CA ALA A 250 26.63 12.89 16.57
C ALA A 250 25.50 12.20 17.35
N LEU A 251 25.60 10.88 17.46
CA LEU A 251 24.71 10.06 18.27
C LEU A 251 25.07 10.12 19.76
N GLU A 252 26.33 10.38 20.08
CA GLU A 252 26.85 10.49 21.45
C GLU A 252 27.91 11.59 21.52
N ASP A 253 28.35 11.96 22.72
CA ASP A 253 29.45 12.93 22.89
C ASP A 253 30.79 12.33 22.37
N ILE A 254 31.40 12.97 21.37
CA ILE A 254 32.65 12.53 20.76
C ILE A 254 33.79 13.47 21.15
N ALA A 255 34.83 12.93 21.77
CA ALA A 255 35.97 13.72 22.22
C ALA A 255 36.93 14.16 21.09
N ASP A 256 37.05 13.36 20.02
CA ASP A 256 37.99 13.59 18.92
C ASP A 256 37.50 12.92 17.63
N LEU A 257 37.02 13.71 16.66
CA LEU A 257 36.54 13.21 15.37
C LEU A 257 37.64 12.64 14.48
N SER A 258 38.93 12.87 14.76
CA SER A 258 40.01 12.36 13.90
C SER A 258 40.17 10.84 13.89
N VAL A 259 39.42 10.14 14.75
CA VAL A 259 39.29 8.67 14.71
C VAL A 259 38.37 8.17 13.59
N TYR A 260 37.63 9.09 12.94
CA TYR A 260 36.76 8.80 11.81
C TYR A 260 37.36 9.26 10.49
N GLY A 261 36.98 8.58 9.41
CA GLY A 261 37.37 8.94 8.05
C GLY A 261 36.32 8.55 7.02
N ILE A 262 36.44 9.12 5.83
CA ILE A 262 35.48 8.93 4.73
C ILE A 262 36.21 8.37 3.51
N GLU A 263 35.56 7.46 2.80
CA GLU A 263 35.91 7.01 1.46
C GLU A 263 34.76 7.30 0.49
N ILE A 264 35.10 7.70 -0.74
CA ILE A 264 34.16 7.81 -1.86
C ILE A 264 34.50 6.70 -2.87
N ALA A 265 33.65 5.69 -2.94
CA ALA A 265 33.80 4.53 -3.81
C ALA A 265 33.31 4.84 -5.23
N ARG A 266 34.17 5.51 -6.02
CA ARG A 266 33.78 6.15 -7.28
C ARG A 266 33.51 5.19 -8.43
N ASP A 267 32.50 5.49 -9.24
CA ASP A 267 32.17 4.80 -10.50
C ASP A 267 32.09 3.26 -10.33
N GLY A 268 31.51 2.80 -9.22
CA GLY A 268 31.40 1.37 -8.89
C GLY A 268 32.68 0.70 -8.43
N SER A 269 33.67 1.46 -7.95
CA SER A 269 34.83 0.90 -7.25
C SER A 269 34.42 0.24 -5.94
N ALA A 270 35.10 -0.85 -5.55
CA ALA A 270 34.93 -1.45 -4.23
C ALA A 270 35.56 -0.56 -3.15
N ALA A 271 35.06 -0.67 -1.91
CA ALA A 271 35.67 0.01 -0.77
C ALA A 271 37.09 -0.55 -0.53
N ASP A 272 38.11 0.32 -0.51
CA ASP A 272 39.51 -0.05 -0.33
C ASP A 272 40.23 0.69 0.81
N GLY A 273 39.52 1.55 1.55
CA GLY A 273 39.95 2.21 2.77
C GLY A 273 39.72 3.72 2.77
N GLN A 274 39.72 4.34 3.96
CA GLN A 274 39.50 5.78 4.11
C GLN A 274 40.43 6.65 3.23
N GLU A 275 39.87 7.61 2.52
CA GLU A 275 40.62 8.58 1.70
C GLU A 275 41.14 9.75 2.55
N TYR A 276 40.34 10.19 3.53
CA TYR A 276 40.69 11.27 4.43
C TYR A 276 40.03 11.11 5.81
N ALA A 277 40.72 11.61 6.84
CA ALA A 277 40.21 11.67 8.21
C ALA A 277 39.43 12.98 8.46
N LEU A 278 38.51 12.94 9.42
CA LEU A 278 37.87 14.16 9.94
C LEU A 278 38.86 14.96 10.82
N SER A 279 38.52 16.23 11.07
CA SER A 279 39.36 17.13 11.86
C SER A 279 39.38 16.73 13.34
N ALA A 280 40.51 16.96 14.02
CA ALA A 280 40.64 16.67 15.45
C ALA A 280 39.89 17.70 16.32
N VAL A 281 38.58 17.56 16.40
CA VAL A 281 37.65 18.39 17.19
C VAL A 281 36.66 17.50 17.94
N SER A 282 36.11 18.00 19.04
CA SER A 282 34.99 17.35 19.72
C SER A 282 33.66 17.72 19.06
N LEU A 283 32.66 16.86 19.21
CA LEU A 283 31.29 17.08 18.74
C LEU A 283 30.34 16.53 19.80
N ASP A 284 29.44 17.36 20.33
CA ASP A 284 28.50 16.95 21.38
C ASP A 284 27.32 16.17 20.76
N SER A 285 26.68 15.30 21.54
CA SER A 285 25.49 14.55 21.09
C SER A 285 24.41 15.51 20.58
N GLY A 286 23.84 15.20 19.42
CA GLY A 286 22.84 16.03 18.74
C GLY A 286 23.40 17.09 17.80
N GLU A 287 24.72 17.28 17.75
CA GLU A 287 25.34 18.24 16.83
C GLU A 287 25.64 17.64 15.44
N PHE A 288 25.62 18.51 14.43
CA PHE A 288 25.93 18.17 13.05
C PHE A 288 27.37 18.54 12.66
N TYR A 289 27.95 17.76 11.75
CA TYR A 289 29.27 18.02 11.17
C TYR A 289 29.24 17.86 9.66
N THR A 290 29.51 18.93 8.92
CA THR A 290 29.45 18.92 7.46
C THR A 290 30.84 18.89 6.84
N VAL A 291 31.01 18.02 5.84
CA VAL A 291 32.22 17.96 5.01
C VAL A 291 31.86 18.37 3.60
N SER A 292 32.59 19.32 3.03
CA SER A 292 32.37 19.76 1.64
C SER A 292 33.63 19.69 0.77
N SER A 293 33.43 19.52 -0.54
CA SER A 293 34.51 19.67 -1.53
C SER A 293 35.11 21.08 -1.53
N ASN A 294 34.32 22.10 -1.20
CA ASN A 294 34.73 23.50 -1.30
C ASN A 294 33.90 24.45 -0.42
N ASP A 295 34.58 25.16 0.49
CA ASP A 295 33.98 26.12 1.42
C ASP A 295 33.22 27.25 0.72
N LEU A 296 33.80 27.83 -0.34
CA LEU A 296 33.18 28.96 -1.04
C LEU A 296 31.85 28.57 -1.70
N TYR A 297 31.77 27.35 -2.24
CA TYR A 297 30.56 26.88 -2.91
C TYR A 297 29.51 26.41 -1.91
N HIS A 298 29.93 25.73 -0.83
CA HIS A 298 29.04 25.37 0.26
C HIS A 298 28.41 26.64 0.88
N LYS A 299 29.22 27.65 1.20
CA LYS A 299 28.75 28.93 1.74
C LYS A 299 27.85 29.71 0.79
N SER A 300 28.05 29.55 -0.51
CA SER A 300 27.11 30.10 -1.49
C SER A 300 25.76 29.39 -1.37
N TRP A 301 25.74 28.06 -1.37
CA TRP A 301 24.53 27.24 -1.42
C TRP A 301 23.70 27.28 -0.13
N PHE A 302 24.35 27.18 1.03
CA PHE A 302 23.70 26.99 2.33
C PHE A 302 23.77 28.23 3.24
N SER A 303 24.40 29.32 2.76
CA SER A 303 24.65 30.54 3.54
C SER A 303 25.48 30.35 4.83
N ASP A 304 26.08 29.17 5.04
CA ASP A 304 26.97 28.85 6.16
C ASP A 304 28.28 28.19 5.69
N GLU A 305 29.34 28.19 6.48
CA GLU A 305 30.58 27.47 6.13
C GLU A 305 30.50 26.00 6.55
N PRO A 306 31.09 25.06 5.79
CA PRO A 306 31.14 23.67 6.23
C PRO A 306 32.05 23.51 7.45
N SER A 307 31.82 22.48 8.26
CA SER A 307 32.69 22.15 9.39
C SER A 307 34.11 21.78 8.91
N GLN A 308 34.24 21.17 7.72
CA GLN A 308 35.51 20.82 7.11
C GLN A 308 35.47 20.84 5.57
N GLN A 309 36.55 21.38 4.96
CA GLN A 309 36.84 21.18 3.53
C GLN A 309 37.66 19.91 3.28
N SER A 310 37.30 19.12 2.27
CA SER A 310 38.16 18.06 1.72
C SER A 310 38.04 17.98 0.20
N PHE A 311 39.16 18.16 -0.52
CA PHE A 311 39.19 18.04 -1.98
C PHE A 311 38.89 16.62 -2.50
N TYR A 312 39.02 15.61 -1.63
CA TYR A 312 38.63 14.23 -1.92
C TYR A 312 37.12 14.03 -1.86
N ASN A 313 36.37 14.95 -1.24
CA ASN A 313 34.91 14.89 -1.14
C ASN A 313 34.20 15.27 -2.45
N ASN A 314 34.68 14.77 -3.58
CA ASN A 314 34.13 15.02 -4.91
C ASN A 314 33.50 13.74 -5.46
N PHE A 315 32.19 13.78 -5.65
CA PHE A 315 31.30 12.75 -6.15
C PHE A 315 30.20 13.40 -7.01
N ASP A 316 29.61 12.66 -7.94
CA ASP A 316 28.67 13.18 -8.95
C ASP A 316 27.21 12.73 -8.76
N GLY A 317 26.93 11.92 -7.73
CA GLY A 317 25.57 11.65 -7.24
C GLY A 317 25.11 10.21 -7.45
N ASP A 318 25.98 9.34 -7.93
CA ASP A 318 25.77 7.89 -8.05
C ASP A 318 26.94 7.09 -7.47
N ASP A 319 27.82 7.74 -6.69
CA ASP A 319 28.92 7.13 -5.96
C ASP A 319 28.49 6.66 -4.56
N ALA A 320 29.02 5.51 -4.14
CA ALA A 320 28.86 5.04 -2.76
C ALA A 320 29.81 5.79 -1.80
N ILE A 321 29.36 6.07 -0.59
CA ILE A 321 30.09 6.80 0.44
C ILE A 321 30.20 5.93 1.68
N VAL A 322 31.40 5.79 2.22
CA VAL A 322 31.71 4.90 3.34
C VAL A 322 32.30 5.69 4.49
N LEU A 323 31.73 5.53 5.68
CA LEU A 323 32.22 6.11 6.93
C LEU A 323 33.00 5.05 7.72
N TYR A 324 34.20 5.41 8.15
CA TYR A 324 35.11 4.57 8.94
C TYR A 324 35.27 5.09 10.36
N LYS A 325 35.50 4.19 11.32
CA LYS A 325 36.02 4.44 12.67
C LYS A 325 37.20 3.50 12.92
N ASN A 326 38.41 4.03 13.12
CA ASN A 326 39.64 3.23 13.29
C ASN A 326 39.78 2.11 12.23
N ASP A 327 39.63 2.46 10.95
CA ASP A 327 39.71 1.55 9.79
C ASP A 327 38.59 0.49 9.68
N THR A 328 37.55 0.54 10.53
CA THR A 328 36.35 -0.31 10.42
C THR A 328 35.19 0.49 9.81
N ILE A 329 34.46 -0.09 8.85
CA ILE A 329 33.26 0.52 8.27
C ILE A 329 32.18 0.57 9.35
N VAL A 330 31.60 1.74 9.57
CA VAL A 330 30.55 1.97 10.57
C VAL A 330 29.24 2.46 9.97
N ASP A 331 29.28 3.06 8.78
CA ASP A 331 28.08 3.49 8.07
C ASP A 331 28.35 3.56 6.56
N VAL A 332 27.34 3.32 5.74
CA VAL A 332 27.48 3.35 4.27
C VAL A 332 26.23 3.90 3.58
N PHE A 333 26.45 4.68 2.52
CA PHE A 333 25.44 5.08 1.55
C PHE A 333 25.80 4.54 0.17
N GLY A 334 24.84 3.93 -0.54
CA GLY A 334 25.11 3.20 -1.77
C GLY A 334 25.84 1.87 -1.54
N THR A 335 26.01 1.07 -2.60
CA THR A 335 26.69 -0.23 -2.49
C THR A 335 28.11 -0.14 -3.07
N PRO A 336 29.18 -0.16 -2.25
CA PRO A 336 30.55 -0.18 -2.76
C PRO A 336 30.76 -1.36 -3.72
N GLY A 337 31.43 -1.12 -4.84
CA GLY A 337 31.65 -2.10 -5.92
C GLY A 337 30.55 -2.12 -6.99
N LYS A 338 29.53 -1.25 -6.86
CA LYS A 338 28.44 -1.10 -7.81
C LYS A 338 28.29 0.35 -8.22
N ASP A 339 28.22 0.59 -9.53
CA ASP A 339 27.90 1.89 -10.11
C ASP A 339 26.42 2.21 -9.83
N GLY A 340 26.14 3.34 -9.18
CA GLY A 340 24.81 3.76 -8.78
C GLY A 340 23.95 4.32 -9.91
N SER A 341 24.51 4.55 -11.10
CA SER A 341 23.80 5.17 -12.22
C SER A 341 22.49 4.43 -12.56
N GLY A 342 21.35 5.08 -12.30
CA GLY A 342 20.01 4.53 -12.53
C GLY A 342 19.48 3.56 -11.45
N GLU A 343 20.22 3.37 -10.37
CA GLU A 343 19.77 2.62 -9.19
C GLU A 343 18.82 3.47 -8.31
N LEU A 344 18.12 2.82 -7.38
CA LEU A 344 17.16 3.50 -6.48
C LEU A 344 17.79 4.56 -5.57
N TRP A 345 19.11 4.49 -5.39
CA TRP A 345 19.88 5.41 -4.55
C TRP A 345 20.63 6.49 -5.36
N ASP A 346 20.42 6.56 -6.68
CA ASP A 346 20.94 7.61 -7.56
C ASP A 346 20.30 8.97 -7.23
N TYR A 347 21.11 9.93 -6.80
CA TYR A 347 20.70 11.29 -6.43
C TYR A 347 21.39 12.35 -7.29
N THR A 348 21.86 11.98 -8.50
CA THR A 348 22.54 12.89 -9.45
C THR A 348 21.86 14.27 -9.54
N LEU A 349 22.62 15.35 -9.35
CA LEU A 349 22.16 16.75 -9.30
C LEU A 349 21.00 16.94 -8.30
N GLY A 350 21.25 16.56 -7.06
CA GLY A 350 20.21 16.41 -6.06
C GLY A 350 20.79 16.01 -4.71
N TRP A 351 20.01 15.27 -3.93
CA TRP A 351 20.44 14.83 -2.62
C TRP A 351 19.81 13.51 -2.18
N ALA A 352 20.46 12.88 -1.20
CA ALA A 352 19.91 11.81 -0.40
C ALA A 352 19.94 12.22 1.08
N TYR A 353 18.87 11.94 1.81
CA TYR A 353 18.76 12.26 3.23
C TYR A 353 18.19 11.07 3.99
N ARG A 354 18.82 10.71 5.11
CA ARG A 354 18.39 9.58 5.92
C ARG A 354 17.06 9.95 6.59
N LYS A 355 16.12 8.99 6.63
CA LYS A 355 14.85 9.15 7.34
C LYS A 355 15.11 9.16 8.84
N ASP A 356 14.40 10.02 9.56
CA ASP A 356 14.48 10.12 11.02
C ASP A 356 14.25 8.76 11.69
N GLY A 357 14.91 8.53 12.81
CA GLY A 357 14.83 7.28 13.57
C GLY A 357 15.52 6.07 12.92
N ARG A 358 16.10 6.18 11.71
CA ARG A 358 16.85 5.07 11.10
C ARG A 358 18.26 4.97 11.66
N ILE A 359 18.70 3.76 11.96
CA ILE A 359 20.02 3.49 12.54
C ILE A 359 21.13 3.44 11.49
N TYR A 360 22.38 3.59 11.94
CA TYR A 360 23.60 3.39 11.14
C TYR A 360 23.74 1.92 10.70
N SER A 361 24.44 1.67 9.60
CA SER A 361 24.71 0.30 9.15
C SER A 361 25.94 0.22 8.26
N ALA A 362 26.77 -0.81 8.47
CA ALA A 362 27.88 -1.14 7.56
C ALA A 362 27.41 -1.73 6.22
N THR A 363 26.12 -2.04 6.08
CA THR A 363 25.49 -2.51 4.83
C THR A 363 24.39 -1.54 4.40
N PHE A 364 24.39 -1.17 3.12
CA PHE A 364 23.45 -0.19 2.59
C PHE A 364 22.04 -0.76 2.43
N ASN A 365 21.05 -0.03 2.94
CA ASN A 365 19.64 -0.26 2.72
C ASN A 365 18.99 1.03 2.19
N VAL A 366 18.47 0.97 0.96
CA VAL A 366 17.87 2.14 0.30
C VAL A 366 16.63 2.65 1.01
N ASN A 367 15.91 1.79 1.74
CA ASN A 367 14.67 2.18 2.42
C ASN A 367 14.90 3.11 3.61
N ASP A 368 16.14 3.22 4.10
CA ASP A 368 16.52 4.13 5.17
C ASP A 368 16.67 5.58 4.70
N TRP A 369 16.59 5.82 3.38
CA TRP A 369 16.89 7.12 2.77
C TRP A 369 15.72 7.65 1.94
N LYS A 370 15.59 8.98 1.90
CA LYS A 370 14.83 9.75 0.90
C LYS A 370 15.83 10.24 -0.15
N THR A 371 15.46 10.18 -1.43
CA THR A 371 16.32 10.66 -2.52
C THR A 371 15.55 11.65 -3.39
N CYS A 372 16.23 12.73 -3.80
CA CYS A 372 15.68 13.78 -4.65
C CYS A 372 16.63 13.99 -5.83
N ARG A 373 16.46 13.18 -6.87
CA ARG A 373 17.29 13.25 -8.09
C ARG A 373 16.88 14.43 -8.97
N GLY A 374 17.86 15.21 -9.43
CA GLY A 374 17.62 16.37 -10.30
C GLY A 374 17.02 17.58 -9.60
N CYS A 375 16.81 17.53 -8.29
CA CYS A 375 16.15 18.59 -7.53
C CYS A 375 16.99 19.86 -7.38
N SER A 376 18.32 19.75 -7.52
CA SER A 376 19.18 20.93 -7.54
C SER A 376 19.22 21.60 -8.92
N LEU A 377 18.68 20.95 -9.97
CA LEU A 377 18.82 21.37 -11.37
C LEU A 377 18.27 22.78 -11.59
N GLY A 378 19.12 23.70 -12.05
CA GLY A 378 18.76 25.08 -12.35
C GLY A 378 18.59 26.00 -11.13
N SER A 379 18.81 25.50 -9.91
CA SER A 379 18.80 26.30 -8.68
C SER A 379 20.22 26.78 -8.36
N SER A 380 20.37 27.98 -7.79
CA SER A 380 21.69 28.50 -7.38
C SER A 380 21.95 28.43 -5.88
N PHE A 381 20.88 28.25 -5.09
CA PHE A 381 20.89 28.22 -3.64
C PHE A 381 19.92 27.14 -3.15
N ASN A 382 20.14 26.65 -1.93
CA ASN A 382 19.30 25.60 -1.37
C ASN A 382 17.84 26.06 -1.20
N ASP A 383 17.60 27.32 -0.82
CA ASP A 383 16.28 27.91 -0.58
C ASP A 383 15.49 28.25 -1.85
N GLU A 384 16.12 28.16 -3.02
CA GLU A 384 15.44 28.29 -4.32
C GLU A 384 14.89 26.96 -4.84
N MET A 385 15.31 25.84 -4.28
CA MET A 385 14.87 24.52 -4.71
C MET A 385 13.43 24.27 -4.26
N ASP A 386 12.60 23.71 -5.14
CA ASP A 386 11.25 23.23 -4.78
C ASP A 386 11.31 22.14 -3.69
N ASN A 387 12.41 21.37 -3.66
CA ASN A 387 12.72 20.36 -2.65
C ASN A 387 14.13 20.58 -2.09
N PRO A 388 14.29 21.51 -1.13
CA PRO A 388 15.59 21.87 -0.58
C PRO A 388 16.25 20.69 0.15
N PHE A 389 17.58 20.62 0.14
CA PHE A 389 18.32 19.70 1.00
C PHE A 389 18.05 20.08 2.47
N PRO A 390 17.58 19.15 3.31
CA PRO A 390 17.20 19.45 4.69
C PRO A 390 18.43 19.49 5.59
N LEU A 391 19.30 20.48 5.36
CA LEU A 391 20.52 20.68 6.13
C LEU A 391 20.19 20.79 7.63
N SER A 392 20.81 19.92 8.44
CA SER A 392 20.63 19.80 9.88
C SER A 392 19.18 19.53 10.32
N GLY A 393 18.42 18.81 9.49
CA GLY A 393 17.01 18.47 9.73
C GLY A 393 16.77 17.13 10.43
N PHE A 394 17.80 16.28 10.59
CA PHE A 394 17.65 14.95 11.18
C PHE A 394 17.23 15.00 12.65
N ALA A 395 16.12 14.35 12.99
CA ALA A 395 15.54 14.34 14.34
C ALA A 395 16.21 13.35 15.31
N GLY A 396 17.26 12.65 14.87
CA GLY A 396 18.02 11.69 15.66
C GLY A 396 17.69 10.23 15.34
N ALA A 397 18.43 9.32 15.97
CA ALA A 397 18.26 7.87 15.84
C ALA A 397 18.44 7.17 17.19
N PRO A 398 17.82 6.01 17.38
CA PRO A 398 18.06 5.19 18.55
C PRO A 398 19.48 4.63 18.51
N THR A 399 20.04 4.36 19.69
CA THR A 399 21.35 3.69 19.81
C THR A 399 21.28 2.49 20.72
N PHE A 400 22.20 1.55 20.50
CA PHE A 400 22.33 0.35 21.31
C PHE A 400 23.66 0.35 22.08
N GLU A 401 23.57 0.08 23.37
CA GLU A 401 24.69 -0.14 24.28
C GLU A 401 24.66 -1.57 24.82
N ASP A 402 25.79 -2.04 25.34
CA ASP A 402 25.94 -3.36 25.98
C ASP A 402 25.66 -4.57 25.06
N VAL A 403 25.75 -4.39 23.74
CA VAL A 403 25.46 -5.41 22.69
C VAL A 403 26.20 -6.76 22.84
N ASP A 404 27.31 -6.79 23.55
CA ASP A 404 28.11 -8.00 23.81
C ASP A 404 27.78 -8.68 25.15
N THR A 405 26.78 -8.19 25.89
CA THR A 405 26.42 -8.68 27.22
C THR A 405 25.02 -9.31 27.25
N ASP A 406 24.64 -9.94 28.36
CA ASP A 406 23.29 -10.44 28.59
C ASP A 406 22.24 -9.31 28.69
N ASN A 407 22.66 -8.04 28.74
CA ASN A 407 21.80 -6.87 28.71
C ASN A 407 22.01 -6.11 27.40
N LEU A 408 20.94 -5.77 26.70
CA LEU A 408 20.95 -4.83 25.57
C LEU A 408 20.22 -3.56 26.00
N THR A 409 20.92 -2.43 26.04
CA THR A 409 20.30 -1.14 26.36
C THR A 409 19.97 -0.40 25.08
N LEU A 410 18.69 -0.13 24.86
CA LEU A 410 18.20 0.75 23.81
C LEU A 410 18.05 2.17 24.37
N LYS A 411 18.68 3.14 23.70
CA LYS A 411 18.67 4.56 24.04
C LYS A 411 17.84 5.35 23.06
N ASN A 412 17.06 6.31 23.55
CA ASN A 412 16.26 7.22 22.74
C ASN A 412 15.40 6.47 21.71
N ALA A 413 14.54 5.56 22.18
CA ALA A 413 13.71 4.74 21.31
C ALA A 413 12.82 5.61 20.40
N THR A 414 12.81 5.34 19.10
CA THR A 414 12.05 6.14 18.11
C THR A 414 10.93 5.29 17.50
N ALA A 415 9.85 5.90 17.01
CA ALA A 415 8.73 5.21 16.37
C ALA A 415 9.14 4.20 15.26
N THR A 416 10.27 4.43 14.59
CA THR A 416 10.85 3.50 13.60
C THR A 416 11.23 2.12 14.12
N LEU A 417 11.35 1.96 15.45
CA LEU A 417 11.56 0.67 16.10
C LEU A 417 10.26 -0.04 16.48
N ASP A 418 9.10 0.58 16.28
CA ASP A 418 7.83 -0.09 16.57
C ASP A 418 7.65 -1.33 15.68
N GLY A 419 7.22 -2.42 16.30
CA GLY A 419 7.08 -3.74 15.68
C GLY A 419 8.39 -4.48 15.36
N VAL A 420 9.56 -3.84 15.53
CA VAL A 420 10.87 -4.47 15.33
C VAL A 420 11.07 -5.60 16.33
N ARG A 421 11.66 -6.72 15.87
CA ARG A 421 11.96 -7.86 16.73
C ARG A 421 13.44 -7.90 17.09
N ILE A 422 13.73 -8.20 18.35
CA ILE A 422 15.07 -8.31 18.90
C ILE A 422 15.20 -9.68 19.57
N ARG A 423 16.35 -10.36 19.38
CA ARG A 423 16.64 -11.62 20.06
C ARG A 423 18.11 -11.73 20.47
N ARG A 424 18.37 -12.59 21.46
CA ARG A 424 19.73 -13.05 21.78
C ARG A 424 20.04 -14.30 20.95
N ALA A 425 21.25 -14.40 20.41
CA ALA A 425 21.64 -15.52 19.55
C ALA A 425 23.11 -15.96 19.76
N VAL A 426 23.41 -17.17 19.32
CA VAL A 426 24.78 -17.69 19.19
C VAL A 426 25.07 -17.96 17.72
N LEU A 427 26.16 -17.39 17.22
CA LEU A 427 26.71 -17.60 15.88
C LEU A 427 27.94 -18.50 16.01
N ASP A 428 27.81 -19.76 15.62
CA ASP A 428 28.87 -20.76 15.70
C ASP A 428 29.07 -21.44 14.34
N PRO A 429 29.72 -20.78 13.35
CA PRO A 429 29.93 -21.36 12.03
C PRO A 429 30.66 -22.71 12.08
N ALA A 430 31.52 -22.90 13.08
CA ALA A 430 32.22 -24.15 13.39
C ALA A 430 31.27 -25.30 13.79
N TYR A 431 30.08 -25.00 14.31
CA TYR A 431 29.06 -26.00 14.59
C TYR A 431 28.10 -26.18 13.42
N ALA A 432 28.56 -26.87 12.37
CA ALA A 432 27.82 -27.09 11.11
C ALA A 432 26.40 -27.69 11.25
N CYS A 433 26.03 -28.27 12.40
CA CYS A 433 24.68 -28.77 12.65
C CYS A 433 23.68 -27.65 12.99
N LEU A 434 24.17 -26.56 13.59
CA LEU A 434 23.38 -25.40 14.01
C LEU A 434 24.30 -24.16 14.00
N PRO A 435 24.67 -23.64 12.80
CA PRO A 435 25.64 -22.56 12.67
C PRO A 435 25.15 -21.23 13.26
N GLU A 436 23.84 -21.10 13.42
CA GLU A 436 23.18 -20.02 14.14
C GLU A 436 22.03 -20.60 14.96
N SER A 437 21.90 -20.15 16.21
CA SER A 437 20.79 -20.49 17.09
C SER A 437 20.35 -19.24 17.84
N GLY A 438 19.12 -18.80 17.63
CA GLY A 438 18.49 -17.71 18.39
C GLY A 438 17.62 -18.23 19.54
N GLY A 439 17.46 -17.41 20.58
CA GLY A 439 16.34 -17.53 21.52
C GLY A 439 15.05 -16.95 20.94
N ASP A 440 14.02 -16.87 21.79
CA ASP A 440 12.73 -16.30 21.44
C ASP A 440 12.84 -14.81 21.06
N CYS A 441 11.97 -14.36 20.16
CA CYS A 441 11.97 -12.97 19.69
C CYS A 441 11.13 -12.08 20.59
N ILE A 442 11.67 -10.91 20.92
CA ILE A 442 11.00 -9.85 21.66
C ILE A 442 10.52 -8.81 20.66
N ARG A 443 9.24 -8.45 20.70
CA ARG A 443 8.72 -7.35 19.87
C ARG A 443 8.88 -6.03 20.63
N VAL A 444 9.49 -5.04 19.99
CA VAL A 444 9.55 -3.68 20.49
C VAL A 444 8.23 -2.99 20.18
N GLY A 445 7.55 -2.48 21.20
CA GLY A 445 6.38 -1.63 21.05
C GLY A 445 6.73 -0.21 21.46
N ILE A 446 6.70 0.75 20.53
CA ILE A 446 6.89 2.17 20.83
C ILE A 446 5.51 2.80 20.97
N PHE A 447 5.18 3.28 22.17
CA PHE A 447 3.94 4.04 22.37
C PHE A 447 4.04 5.39 21.69
N LEU A 448 3.25 5.53 20.63
CA LEU A 448 2.76 6.79 20.09
C LEU A 448 1.61 7.28 21.01
N ASP A 449 1.58 8.58 21.21
CA ASP A 449 0.75 9.34 22.16
C ASP A 449 0.66 10.72 21.48
N ASN A 450 -0.13 10.75 20.39
CA ASN A 450 -0.11 11.80 19.37
C ASN A 450 -0.39 13.19 19.98
N ASP A 451 -1.49 13.26 20.73
CA ASP A 451 -1.97 14.44 21.45
C ASP A 451 -1.22 14.73 22.77
N LYS A 452 -0.41 13.79 23.25
CA LYS A 452 0.42 13.88 24.47
C LYS A 452 -0.41 14.00 25.75
N ASP A 453 -1.61 13.46 25.78
CA ASP A 453 -2.47 13.49 26.96
C ASP A 453 -2.07 12.44 28.03
N GLY A 454 -1.21 11.48 27.63
CA GLY A 454 -0.66 10.43 28.47
C GLY A 454 -1.43 9.10 28.45
N ILE A 455 -2.45 8.99 27.60
CA ILE A 455 -3.00 7.75 27.06
C ILE A 455 -2.18 7.42 25.79
N ILE A 456 -2.44 6.30 25.15
CA ILE A 456 -1.64 5.81 24.02
C ILE A 456 -2.59 5.55 22.88
N ASP A 457 -2.16 5.79 21.65
CA ASP A 457 -3.08 5.76 20.51
C ASP A 457 -3.80 4.39 20.36
N GLU A 458 -3.16 3.27 20.76
CA GLU A 458 -3.79 1.93 20.68
C GLU A 458 -5.01 1.75 21.61
N ILE A 459 -5.11 2.52 22.70
CA ILE A 459 -6.24 2.44 23.65
C ILE A 459 -6.97 3.76 23.86
N ASP A 460 -6.49 4.82 23.22
CA ASP A 460 -7.21 6.07 23.09
C ASP A 460 -8.52 5.82 22.34
N LEU A 461 -9.51 6.66 22.59
CA LEU A 461 -10.76 6.67 21.84
C LEU A 461 -10.98 7.99 21.11
N ASP A 462 -10.08 8.96 21.31
CA ASP A 462 -10.11 10.33 20.83
C ASP A 462 -8.66 10.83 20.66
N ASP A 463 -7.99 10.29 19.64
CA ASP A 463 -6.54 10.34 19.39
C ASP A 463 -5.92 11.75 19.18
N ASP A 464 -6.77 12.76 19.00
CA ASP A 464 -6.39 14.17 18.86
C ASP A 464 -7.05 15.10 19.91
N ASN A 465 -7.92 14.55 20.76
CA ASN A 465 -8.66 15.25 21.81
C ASN A 465 -9.61 16.39 21.32
N ASP A 466 -10.09 16.32 20.09
CA ASP A 466 -11.05 17.28 19.50
C ASP A 466 -12.50 17.05 19.99
N GLY A 467 -12.75 15.90 20.63
CA GLY A 467 -14.05 15.53 21.19
C GLY A 467 -14.96 14.75 20.24
N ILE A 468 -14.47 14.38 19.07
CA ILE A 468 -15.05 13.37 18.17
C ILE A 468 -14.53 12.00 18.70
N LEU A 469 -14.59 10.93 17.95
CA LEU A 469 -14.19 9.59 18.43
C LEU A 469 -13.62 8.92 17.21
N ASP A 470 -12.47 8.27 17.28
CA ASP A 470 -11.78 7.71 16.09
C ASP A 470 -12.71 6.78 15.27
N SER A 471 -13.68 6.16 15.93
CA SER A 471 -14.73 5.35 15.30
C SER A 471 -15.68 6.09 14.33
N LEU A 472 -15.75 7.42 14.42
CA LEU A 472 -16.51 8.36 13.60
C LEU A 472 -15.61 9.06 12.57
N GLU A 473 -14.39 9.46 12.93
CA GLU A 473 -13.39 10.05 12.00
C GLU A 473 -12.81 9.04 11.02
N THR A 474 -12.72 7.78 11.46
CA THR A 474 -12.20 6.63 10.71
C THR A 474 -10.70 6.69 10.41
N GLU A 475 -10.17 5.63 9.80
CA GLU A 475 -8.78 5.54 9.30
C GLU A 475 -8.56 6.34 7.99
N GLY A 476 -9.50 7.21 7.64
CA GLY A 476 -9.44 8.05 6.45
C GLY A 476 -8.42 9.16 6.60
N ASP A 477 -8.10 9.80 5.48
CA ASP A 477 -7.27 11.01 5.37
C ASP A 477 -7.99 11.84 4.29
N THR A 478 -8.85 12.76 4.74
CA THR A 478 -9.87 13.38 3.89
C THR A 478 -9.27 14.44 2.98
N ASP A 479 -8.29 15.20 3.47
CA ASP A 479 -7.60 16.25 2.73
C ASP A 479 -6.34 15.75 1.99
N GLY A 480 -5.81 14.58 2.36
CA GLY A 480 -4.68 13.91 1.73
C GLY A 480 -3.31 14.46 2.16
N ASP A 481 -3.21 15.11 3.31
CA ASP A 481 -1.95 15.67 3.82
C ASP A 481 -1.01 14.61 4.44
N GLY A 482 -1.55 13.41 4.71
CA GLY A 482 -0.85 12.26 5.28
C GLY A 482 -1.06 12.06 6.78
N ILE A 483 -1.86 12.89 7.43
CA ILE A 483 -2.37 12.72 8.79
C ILE A 483 -3.77 12.08 8.69
N PRO A 484 -4.00 10.90 9.29
CA PRO A 484 -5.34 10.34 9.35
C PRO A 484 -6.29 11.25 10.14
N ASN A 485 -7.57 11.29 9.77
CA ASN A 485 -8.60 12.15 10.38
C ASN A 485 -8.62 12.07 11.92
N HIS A 486 -8.48 10.87 12.51
CA HIS A 486 -8.45 10.70 13.98
C HIS A 486 -7.22 11.27 14.68
N PHE A 487 -6.23 11.75 13.92
CA PHE A 487 -5.05 12.44 14.43
C PHE A 487 -5.00 13.90 13.98
N ASP A 488 -6.04 14.39 13.26
CA ASP A 488 -6.05 15.66 12.57
C ASP A 488 -7.18 16.57 13.08
N LEU A 489 -6.80 17.75 13.57
CA LEU A 489 -7.74 18.73 14.12
C LEU A 489 -8.53 19.51 13.04
N ASP A 490 -8.21 19.31 11.76
CA ASP A 490 -8.85 19.92 10.58
C ASP A 490 -8.89 18.87 9.44
N SER A 491 -9.66 17.79 9.65
CA SER A 491 -9.65 16.58 8.81
C SER A 491 -9.82 16.86 7.32
N ASP A 492 -10.60 17.88 6.95
CA ASP A 492 -10.88 18.22 5.56
C ASP A 492 -10.01 19.36 4.99
N GLY A 493 -9.17 19.97 5.83
CA GLY A 493 -8.13 20.94 5.46
C GLY A 493 -8.67 22.27 4.97
N ASP A 494 -9.88 22.66 5.39
CA ASP A 494 -10.53 23.90 4.94
C ASP A 494 -10.25 25.12 5.84
N GLY A 495 -9.64 24.88 7.00
CA GLY A 495 -9.25 25.88 7.98
C GLY A 495 -10.31 26.17 9.05
N CYS A 496 -11.37 25.37 9.14
CA CYS A 496 -12.24 25.27 10.31
C CYS A 496 -11.91 23.99 11.07
N LEU A 497 -11.79 24.08 12.39
CA LEU A 497 -11.36 22.93 13.19
C LEU A 497 -12.54 21.97 13.42
N ASP A 498 -12.24 20.67 13.43
CA ASP A 498 -13.21 19.58 13.48
C ASP A 498 -14.16 19.70 14.68
N ALA A 499 -13.64 20.05 15.85
CA ALA A 499 -14.44 20.32 17.05
C ALA A 499 -15.53 21.39 16.81
N VAL A 500 -15.23 22.44 16.05
CA VAL A 500 -16.17 23.53 15.72
C VAL A 500 -17.21 23.03 14.71
N GLU A 501 -16.79 22.25 13.72
CA GLU A 501 -17.65 21.72 12.66
C GLU A 501 -18.59 20.63 13.15
N ALA A 502 -18.12 19.77 14.04
CA ALA A 502 -18.94 18.82 14.78
C ALA A 502 -19.99 19.50 15.69
N GLY A 503 -19.85 20.81 15.92
CA GLY A 503 -20.76 21.63 16.71
C GLY A 503 -20.44 21.60 18.21
N PHE A 504 -19.20 21.29 18.58
CA PHE A 504 -18.72 21.26 19.95
C PHE A 504 -18.10 22.60 20.37
N THR A 505 -17.85 22.76 21.67
CA THR A 505 -17.28 23.99 22.22
C THR A 505 -15.75 23.92 22.19
N ASP A 506 -15.13 24.77 21.37
CA ASP A 506 -13.71 25.15 21.44
C ASP A 506 -13.63 26.62 21.93
N GLY A 507 -13.16 26.82 23.16
CA GLY A 507 -13.21 28.11 23.84
C GLY A 507 -11.99 29.00 23.62
N ASP A 508 -10.87 28.40 23.21
CA ASP A 508 -9.59 29.07 22.93
C ASP A 508 -9.08 28.94 21.50
N ASP A 509 -9.91 28.41 20.60
CA ASP A 509 -9.67 28.27 19.16
C ASP A 509 -8.41 27.43 18.87
N ASP A 510 -8.19 26.35 19.65
CA ASP A 510 -7.03 25.47 19.54
C ASP A 510 -7.32 24.08 18.95
N GLY A 511 -8.60 23.80 18.64
CA GLY A 511 -9.07 22.56 18.02
C GLY A 511 -9.46 21.48 19.02
N LEU A 512 -9.19 21.68 20.31
CA LEU A 512 -9.47 20.66 21.33
C LEU A 512 -10.84 20.89 21.98
N LEU A 513 -11.41 19.83 22.55
CA LEU A 513 -12.70 19.93 23.23
C LEU A 513 -12.61 20.75 24.53
N GLY A 514 -12.99 22.02 24.46
CA GLY A 514 -13.16 22.92 25.61
C GLY A 514 -12.10 24.03 25.66
N ASP A 515 -11.52 24.27 26.85
CA ASP A 515 -10.41 25.21 27.05
C ASP A 515 -9.16 24.40 27.44
N SER A 516 -7.99 24.74 26.88
CA SER A 516 -6.73 24.12 27.27
C SER A 516 -6.23 24.52 28.69
N PRO A 517 -5.56 23.61 29.44
CA PRO A 517 -5.23 22.23 29.08
C PRO A 517 -6.42 21.29 29.28
N VAL A 518 -6.63 20.40 28.32
CA VAL A 518 -7.60 19.32 28.43
C VAL A 518 -7.21 18.31 29.51
N THR A 519 -8.20 17.62 30.06
CA THR A 519 -7.98 16.49 30.98
C THR A 519 -8.83 15.32 30.55
N VAL A 520 -8.23 14.14 30.42
CA VAL A 520 -8.89 12.95 29.89
C VAL A 520 -9.19 11.89 30.95
N ASP A 521 -10.04 10.92 30.62
CA ASP A 521 -10.28 9.76 31.46
C ASP A 521 -9.28 8.60 31.20
N SER A 522 -9.62 7.37 31.57
CA SER A 522 -8.72 6.23 31.37
C SER A 522 -8.72 5.65 29.96
N LEU A 523 -9.55 6.19 29.08
CA LEU A 523 -9.77 5.80 27.69
C LEU A 523 -9.56 7.00 26.74
N GLY A 524 -8.80 8.01 27.15
CA GLY A 524 -8.46 9.18 26.32
C GLY A 524 -9.56 10.21 26.12
N MET A 525 -10.82 9.89 26.44
CA MET A 525 -11.90 10.89 26.32
C MET A 525 -11.72 12.11 27.25
N VAL A 526 -11.70 13.31 26.68
CA VAL A 526 -11.76 14.62 27.33
C VAL A 526 -12.93 14.74 28.32
N THR A 527 -12.58 15.08 29.56
CA THR A 527 -13.51 15.30 30.69
C THR A 527 -13.64 16.77 31.11
N SER A 528 -12.77 17.64 30.59
CA SER A 528 -12.81 19.10 30.81
C SER A 528 -13.85 19.80 29.93
N GLY A 529 -14.17 19.23 28.76
CA GLY A 529 -15.21 19.67 27.82
C GLY A 529 -16.64 19.39 28.28
N SER A 530 -17.64 19.90 27.55
CA SER A 530 -19.05 19.86 28.00
C SER A 530 -20.07 19.26 27.03
N ASP A 531 -19.75 19.16 25.75
CA ASP A 531 -20.68 18.82 24.66
C ASP A 531 -20.13 17.86 23.59
N GLY A 532 -18.84 17.50 23.64
CA GLY A 532 -18.24 16.47 22.77
C GLY A 532 -18.77 15.05 23.03
N TYR A 533 -18.36 14.12 22.17
CA TYR A 533 -18.78 12.72 22.11
C TYR A 533 -20.29 12.54 21.91
N THR A 534 -20.93 13.55 21.32
CA THR A 534 -22.29 13.47 20.83
C THR A 534 -22.27 13.27 19.31
N LEU A 535 -23.44 13.20 18.66
CA LEU A 535 -23.48 13.00 17.21
C LEU A 535 -22.97 14.28 16.53
N PRO A 536 -21.89 14.24 15.73
CA PRO A 536 -21.38 15.42 15.02
C PRO A 536 -22.43 16.00 14.07
N ALA A 537 -22.28 17.28 13.74
CA ALA A 537 -23.20 17.98 12.86
C ALA A 537 -23.15 17.47 11.40
N ASP A 538 -24.32 17.52 10.76
CA ASP A 538 -24.57 17.34 9.32
C ASP A 538 -25.60 18.42 8.98
N ASN A 539 -25.13 19.66 8.88
CA ASN A 539 -26.01 20.83 8.86
C ASN A 539 -26.71 21.03 7.51
N ASP A 540 -26.15 20.47 6.45
CA ASP A 540 -26.72 20.54 5.10
C ASP A 540 -27.54 19.28 4.71
N GLY A 541 -27.42 18.20 5.48
CA GLY A 541 -28.17 16.96 5.31
C GLY A 541 -27.63 16.05 4.21
N SER A 542 -26.38 16.23 3.80
CA SER A 542 -25.64 15.42 2.81
C SER A 542 -25.61 13.94 3.23
N GLY A 543 -25.53 13.68 4.53
CA GLY A 543 -25.30 12.37 5.13
C GLY A 543 -23.82 12.07 5.42
N GLY A 544 -22.91 13.00 5.15
CA GLY A 544 -21.58 13.12 5.77
C GLY A 544 -21.65 14.02 7.01
N TYR A 545 -20.62 13.99 7.86
CA TYR A 545 -20.50 14.98 8.94
C TYR A 545 -19.70 16.16 8.45
N ASP A 546 -20.05 17.37 8.90
CA ASP A 546 -19.49 18.64 8.40
C ASP A 546 -17.95 18.68 8.50
N PHE A 547 -17.34 18.13 9.56
CA PHE A 547 -15.86 18.07 9.76
C PHE A 547 -15.10 17.22 8.72
N LEU A 548 -15.82 16.55 7.80
CA LEU A 548 -15.23 15.79 6.69
C LEU A 548 -15.53 16.45 5.34
N GLU A 549 -16.13 17.65 5.32
CA GLU A 549 -16.69 18.28 4.15
C GLU A 549 -16.06 19.62 3.79
N PHE A 550 -14.87 19.56 3.15
CA PHE A 550 -14.11 20.75 2.77
C PHE A 550 -15.03 21.88 2.34
N GLY A 551 -15.01 22.97 3.08
CA GLY A 551 -15.92 24.10 3.02
C GLY A 551 -15.23 25.39 2.59
N THR A 552 -16.04 26.37 2.22
CA THR A 552 -15.59 27.76 2.13
C THR A 552 -16.71 28.69 2.53
N ILE A 553 -16.34 29.90 2.93
CA ILE A 553 -17.29 31.00 3.14
C ILE A 553 -18.15 31.24 1.88
N ALA A 554 -19.44 31.48 2.07
CA ALA A 554 -20.33 31.81 0.98
C ALA A 554 -19.96 33.14 0.30
N VAL A 555 -19.94 33.11 -1.04
CA VAL A 555 -19.73 34.26 -1.91
C VAL A 555 -21.07 34.71 -2.50
N LEU A 556 -21.37 36.00 -2.32
CA LEU A 556 -22.55 36.61 -2.92
C LEU A 556 -22.36 36.77 -4.44
N VAL A 557 -23.29 36.23 -5.22
CA VAL A 557 -23.31 36.33 -6.70
C VAL A 557 -24.17 37.51 -7.14
N SER A 558 -25.35 37.70 -6.53
CA SER A 558 -26.20 38.86 -6.79
C SER A 558 -26.98 39.29 -5.54
N SER A 559 -27.21 40.60 -5.45
CA SER A 559 -28.09 41.20 -4.44
C SER A 559 -29.52 41.37 -4.97
N PRO A 560 -30.52 41.44 -4.08
CA PRO A 560 -31.87 41.77 -4.48
C PRO A 560 -31.98 43.21 -4.99
N ASP A 561 -32.81 43.41 -6.01
CA ASP A 561 -33.16 44.73 -6.51
C ASP A 561 -34.27 45.37 -5.66
N THR A 562 -34.28 46.71 -5.60
CA THR A 562 -35.43 47.45 -5.06
C THR A 562 -36.66 47.17 -5.90
N THR A 563 -37.80 46.94 -5.25
CA THR A 563 -39.06 46.60 -5.91
C THR A 563 -40.17 47.54 -5.49
N SER A 564 -41.14 47.74 -6.37
CA SER A 564 -42.32 48.56 -6.15
C SER A 564 -43.58 47.85 -6.63
N GLY A 565 -44.68 48.03 -5.92
CA GLY A 565 -45.99 47.51 -6.31
C GLY A 565 -47.12 48.25 -5.62
N THR A 566 -48.37 47.93 -5.98
CA THR A 566 -49.56 48.51 -5.35
C THR A 566 -49.98 47.72 -4.10
N GLU A 567 -50.87 48.27 -3.28
CA GLU A 567 -51.37 47.60 -2.09
C GLU A 567 -52.08 46.28 -2.46
N GLY A 568 -51.65 45.17 -1.85
CA GLY A 568 -52.19 43.83 -2.10
C GLY A 568 -51.53 43.06 -3.24
N SER A 569 -50.48 43.64 -3.87
CA SER A 569 -49.66 42.93 -4.86
C SER A 569 -48.73 41.90 -4.21
N ASP A 570 -48.48 40.80 -4.93
CA ASP A 570 -47.46 39.82 -4.57
C ASP A 570 -46.10 40.27 -5.12
N LEU A 571 -45.14 40.49 -4.23
CA LEU A 571 -43.80 41.02 -4.56
C LEU A 571 -42.72 40.03 -4.15
N TYR A 572 -41.52 40.16 -4.71
CA TYR A 572 -40.41 39.28 -4.37
C TYR A 572 -39.06 39.97 -4.45
N PHE A 573 -38.10 39.42 -3.70
CA PHE A 573 -36.69 39.78 -3.72
C PHE A 573 -35.87 38.53 -4.01
N THR A 574 -34.96 38.59 -4.97
CA THR A 574 -34.07 37.47 -5.32
C THR A 574 -32.61 37.84 -5.05
N ALA A 575 -31.94 37.06 -4.22
CA ALA A 575 -30.50 37.08 -4.05
C ALA A 575 -29.90 35.81 -4.66
N SER A 576 -28.60 35.78 -4.90
CA SER A 576 -27.92 34.53 -5.23
C SER A 576 -26.54 34.49 -4.61
N GLY A 577 -26.07 33.29 -4.29
CA GLY A 577 -24.75 33.03 -3.75
C GLY A 577 -24.25 31.66 -4.14
N THR A 578 -22.96 31.43 -3.88
CA THR A 578 -22.27 30.17 -4.12
C THR A 578 -21.23 29.98 -3.03
N ALA A 579 -20.98 28.74 -2.65
CA ALA A 579 -19.81 28.35 -1.88
C ALA A 579 -19.11 27.23 -2.65
N VAL A 580 -17.81 27.06 -2.39
CA VAL A 580 -17.12 25.79 -2.66
C VAL A 580 -17.27 24.94 -1.40
N GLY A 581 -17.48 23.64 -1.55
CA GLY A 581 -17.61 22.76 -0.39
C GLY A 581 -19.03 22.55 0.13
N GLY A 582 -19.25 21.59 1.02
CA GLY A 582 -20.59 21.07 1.36
C GLY A 582 -21.12 20.03 0.37
N SER A 583 -20.20 19.22 -0.14
CA SER A 583 -20.51 18.05 -0.95
C SER A 583 -19.32 17.11 -0.81
N MET A 584 -19.52 16.06 -0.02
CA MET A 584 -18.62 14.91 -0.03
C MET A 584 -18.44 14.40 -1.46
N THR A 585 -17.18 14.28 -1.89
CA THR A 585 -16.87 13.54 -3.14
C THR A 585 -16.22 12.20 -2.87
N ASN A 586 -15.89 11.90 -1.62
CA ASN A 586 -15.41 10.63 -1.13
C ASN A 586 -16.25 10.29 0.11
N TYR A 587 -17.01 9.19 0.06
CA TYR A 587 -17.90 8.82 1.16
C TYR A 587 -17.26 7.67 1.95
N PRO A 588 -17.03 7.84 3.26
CA PRO A 588 -16.49 6.78 4.10
C PRO A 588 -17.46 5.59 4.13
N PHE A 589 -16.91 4.40 4.32
CA PHE A 589 -17.72 3.19 4.30
C PHE A 589 -18.59 3.10 5.56
N ASN A 590 -19.90 3.27 5.39
CA ASN A 590 -20.87 2.99 6.46
C ASN A 590 -21.79 1.82 6.06
N TYR A 591 -21.75 0.71 6.82
CA TYR A 591 -22.56 -0.48 6.51
C TYR A 591 -24.07 -0.17 6.49
N SER A 592 -24.50 0.85 7.25
CA SER A 592 -25.90 1.22 7.36
C SER A 592 -26.45 1.85 6.07
N ASP A 593 -25.59 2.32 5.16
CA ASP A 593 -26.00 2.85 3.85
C ASP A 593 -26.34 1.77 2.83
N TRP A 594 -26.13 0.50 3.18
CA TRP A 594 -26.30 -0.61 2.26
C TRP A 594 -27.49 -1.50 2.63
N VAL A 595 -28.21 -1.96 1.60
CA VAL A 595 -29.36 -2.85 1.71
C VAL A 595 -29.04 -4.17 1.02
N THR A 596 -29.08 -5.26 1.80
CA THR A 596 -28.94 -6.62 1.27
C THR A 596 -30.30 -7.22 0.93
N LEU A 597 -30.40 -7.91 -0.20
CA LEU A 597 -31.57 -8.67 -0.63
C LEU A 597 -31.22 -10.14 -0.94
N ASP A 598 -32.27 -10.97 -0.90
CA ASP A 598 -32.22 -12.41 -1.15
C ASP A 598 -31.16 -13.16 -0.31
N ASN A 599 -30.09 -13.67 -0.94
CA ASN A 599 -29.04 -14.40 -0.23
C ASN A 599 -27.88 -13.53 0.25
N ALA A 600 -27.87 -12.23 -0.09
CA ALA A 600 -26.84 -11.33 0.38
C ALA A 600 -26.92 -11.12 1.89
N TYR A 601 -25.77 -11.05 2.58
CA TYR A 601 -25.71 -10.94 4.03
C TYR A 601 -24.44 -10.21 4.50
N TRP A 602 -24.56 -9.37 5.53
CA TRP A 602 -23.44 -8.66 6.17
C TRP A 602 -22.83 -9.47 7.32
N TYR A 603 -21.53 -9.71 7.28
CA TYR A 603 -20.76 -10.36 8.35
C TYR A 603 -20.01 -9.31 9.17
N SER A 604 -20.62 -8.84 10.26
CA SER A 604 -20.09 -7.72 11.05
C SER A 604 -18.72 -7.96 11.70
N SER A 605 -18.44 -9.18 12.16
CA SER A 605 -17.16 -9.50 12.82
C SER A 605 -15.95 -9.51 11.90
N GLN A 606 -16.15 -9.75 10.60
CA GLN A 606 -15.09 -9.78 9.59
C GLN A 606 -15.22 -8.66 8.56
N LYS A 607 -16.16 -7.72 8.78
CA LYS A 607 -16.44 -6.55 7.95
C LYS A 607 -16.54 -6.84 6.43
N TYR A 608 -17.34 -7.83 6.02
CA TYR A 608 -17.60 -8.11 4.59
C TYR A 608 -19.06 -8.47 4.27
N PHE A 609 -19.48 -8.24 3.03
CA PHE A 609 -20.75 -8.73 2.47
C PHE A 609 -20.54 -10.06 1.75
N ARG A 610 -21.34 -11.07 2.11
CA ARG A 610 -21.50 -12.25 1.27
C ARG A 610 -22.63 -12.02 0.30
N ILE A 611 -22.36 -12.14 -1.00
CA ILE A 611 -23.38 -12.03 -2.05
C ILE A 611 -24.03 -13.38 -2.31
N THR A 612 -23.22 -14.43 -2.47
CA THR A 612 -23.71 -15.81 -2.54
C THR A 612 -22.83 -16.75 -1.73
N GLU A 613 -23.45 -17.81 -1.21
CA GLU A 613 -22.74 -18.96 -0.67
C GLU A 613 -22.48 -19.99 -1.75
N ASP A 614 -21.50 -20.86 -1.53
CA ASP A 614 -21.16 -21.99 -2.40
C ASP A 614 -22.26 -23.07 -2.40
N TYR A 615 -23.39 -22.72 -2.97
CA TYR A 615 -24.57 -23.55 -3.12
C TYR A 615 -25.34 -23.17 -4.37
N TYR A 616 -26.06 -24.12 -4.95
CA TYR A 616 -26.83 -23.96 -6.18
C TYR A 616 -28.14 -23.18 -5.92
N TYR A 617 -28.69 -22.51 -6.95
CA TYR A 617 -29.83 -21.58 -6.84
C TYR A 617 -29.63 -20.51 -5.76
N ARG A 618 -28.58 -19.72 -5.90
CA ARG A 618 -28.36 -18.52 -5.08
C ARG A 618 -28.30 -17.30 -5.95
N ASP A 619 -28.85 -16.21 -5.43
CA ASP A 619 -28.68 -14.87 -5.93
C ASP A 619 -28.78 -13.90 -4.76
N GLY A 620 -27.98 -12.83 -4.83
CA GLY A 620 -27.93 -11.81 -3.82
C GLY A 620 -27.68 -10.45 -4.45
N GLN A 621 -28.24 -9.42 -3.85
CA GLN A 621 -28.08 -8.04 -4.27
C GLN A 621 -27.72 -7.17 -3.07
N LEU A 622 -26.87 -6.20 -3.31
CA LEU A 622 -26.36 -5.24 -2.35
C LEU A 622 -26.51 -3.85 -2.97
N TRP A 623 -27.39 -3.00 -2.43
CA TRP A 623 -27.69 -1.68 -2.97
C TRP A 623 -27.33 -0.57 -1.99
N ASN A 624 -26.71 0.50 -2.48
CA ASN A 624 -26.57 1.72 -1.69
C ASN A 624 -27.92 2.46 -1.61
N LYS A 625 -28.25 3.06 -0.46
CA LYS A 625 -29.47 3.84 -0.24
C LYS A 625 -29.45 5.18 -0.98
N ASN A 626 -28.27 5.77 -1.10
CA ASN A 626 -28.05 7.05 -1.77
C ASN A 626 -28.01 6.84 -3.28
N LYS A 627 -28.52 7.84 -4.02
CA LYS A 627 -28.42 7.86 -5.47
C LYS A 627 -27.15 8.59 -5.88
N LEU A 628 -26.47 8.06 -6.88
CA LEU A 628 -25.31 8.67 -7.51
C LEU A 628 -25.76 9.57 -8.68
N ASP A 629 -25.24 10.79 -8.74
CA ASP A 629 -25.38 11.73 -9.85
C ASP A 629 -24.40 11.35 -10.98
N ILE A 630 -24.92 10.68 -12.00
CA ILE A 630 -24.15 10.24 -13.17
C ILE A 630 -23.99 11.32 -14.25
N SER A 631 -24.46 12.55 -13.99
CA SER A 631 -24.06 13.74 -14.76
C SER A 631 -22.66 14.23 -14.41
N ARG A 632 -22.10 13.74 -13.29
CA ARG A 632 -20.76 14.01 -12.78
C ARG A 632 -19.87 12.77 -12.83
N ASN A 633 -18.57 12.95 -12.60
CA ASN A 633 -17.61 11.85 -12.55
C ASN A 633 -17.81 11.05 -11.26
N PHE A 634 -17.49 9.76 -11.29
CA PHE A 634 -17.41 8.94 -10.09
C PHE A 634 -16.36 7.83 -10.23
N VAL A 635 -15.88 7.34 -9.10
CA VAL A 635 -15.07 6.12 -8.97
C VAL A 635 -15.65 5.29 -7.83
N ILE A 636 -16.08 4.07 -8.11
CA ILE A 636 -16.47 3.11 -7.07
C ILE A 636 -15.48 1.95 -7.11
N SER A 637 -14.89 1.61 -5.97
CA SER A 637 -13.99 0.48 -5.85
C SER A 637 -14.41 -0.47 -4.73
N ALA A 638 -13.99 -1.73 -4.84
CA ALA A 638 -14.19 -2.73 -3.81
C ALA A 638 -13.20 -3.90 -3.97
N LYS A 639 -12.95 -4.61 -2.86
CA LYS A 639 -12.29 -5.91 -2.89
C LYS A 639 -13.31 -7.01 -3.16
N MET A 640 -13.16 -7.72 -4.27
CA MET A 640 -14.09 -8.75 -4.72
C MET A 640 -13.44 -10.14 -4.68
N TYR A 641 -14.12 -11.11 -4.07
CA TYR A 641 -13.70 -12.51 -3.99
C TYR A 641 -14.66 -13.38 -4.80
N PHE A 642 -14.15 -14.13 -5.77
CA PHE A 642 -14.97 -14.90 -6.74
C PHE A 642 -15.06 -16.40 -6.46
N GLY A 643 -14.33 -16.92 -5.45
CA GLY A 643 -14.35 -18.33 -5.07
C GLY A 643 -13.04 -19.06 -5.36
N THR A 644 -13.09 -20.40 -5.37
CA THR A 644 -11.90 -21.27 -5.52
C THR A 644 -12.07 -22.37 -6.59
N LYS A 645 -13.14 -22.31 -7.40
CA LYS A 645 -13.63 -23.47 -8.18
C LYS A 645 -13.52 -23.30 -9.69
N ASN A 646 -12.32 -23.24 -10.24
CA ASN A 646 -12.07 -22.99 -11.69
C ASN A 646 -12.88 -23.85 -12.70
N THR A 647 -13.35 -25.05 -12.35
CA THR A 647 -14.09 -25.94 -13.28
C THR A 647 -15.58 -26.05 -13.03
N ASN A 648 -16.05 -25.72 -11.82
CA ASN A 648 -17.45 -25.78 -11.42
C ASN A 648 -17.86 -24.52 -10.62
N GLY A 649 -17.15 -23.42 -10.85
CA GLY A 649 -17.41 -22.13 -10.30
C GLY A 649 -18.41 -21.41 -11.17
N ALA A 650 -19.39 -20.77 -10.55
CA ALA A 650 -20.41 -20.04 -11.28
C ALA A 650 -21.23 -19.11 -10.36
N ASN A 651 -21.99 -18.18 -10.94
CA ASN A 651 -21.83 -17.63 -12.31
C ASN A 651 -21.04 -16.32 -12.28
N GLY A 652 -20.62 -15.88 -11.09
CA GLY A 652 -19.89 -14.65 -10.88
C GLY A 652 -20.75 -13.52 -10.32
N MET A 653 -20.20 -12.31 -10.39
CA MET A 653 -20.74 -11.08 -9.81
C MET A 653 -20.79 -9.95 -10.83
N ALA A 654 -21.56 -8.91 -10.53
CA ALA A 654 -21.63 -7.70 -11.32
C ALA A 654 -21.69 -6.44 -10.44
N PHE A 655 -21.06 -5.37 -10.90
CA PHE A 655 -21.39 -4.02 -10.47
C PHE A 655 -22.53 -3.49 -11.34
N VAL A 656 -23.55 -2.89 -10.72
CA VAL A 656 -24.81 -2.55 -11.40
C VAL A 656 -25.27 -1.14 -11.03
N LEU A 657 -25.57 -0.33 -12.05
CA LEU A 657 -26.32 0.92 -11.96
C LEU A 657 -27.77 0.67 -12.40
N GLN A 658 -28.76 1.15 -11.67
CA GLN A 658 -30.18 0.85 -11.92
C GLN A 658 -31.16 1.94 -11.44
N SER A 659 -32.39 1.92 -11.98
CA SER A 659 -33.39 3.00 -11.83
C SER A 659 -34.62 2.66 -10.98
N THR A 660 -34.63 1.50 -10.32
CA THR A 660 -35.80 0.92 -9.61
C THR A 660 -35.82 1.25 -8.12
N GLY A 661 -34.65 1.38 -7.48
CA GLY A 661 -34.53 1.60 -6.03
C GLY A 661 -33.90 0.44 -5.26
N THR A 662 -33.80 0.55 -3.93
CA THR A 662 -33.14 -0.44 -3.06
C THR A 662 -33.89 -1.77 -2.91
N ASN A 663 -35.13 -1.86 -3.41
CA ASN A 663 -35.89 -3.12 -3.51
C ASN A 663 -35.73 -3.81 -4.88
N ALA A 664 -34.72 -3.41 -5.65
CA ALA A 664 -34.40 -3.99 -6.96
C ALA A 664 -33.87 -5.42 -6.82
N TYR A 665 -34.41 -6.36 -7.58
CA TYR A 665 -33.95 -7.75 -7.59
C TYR A 665 -33.95 -8.32 -9.01
N GLY A 666 -33.08 -9.30 -9.23
CA GLY A 666 -32.99 -10.09 -10.45
C GLY A 666 -33.23 -11.57 -10.16
N SER A 667 -32.58 -12.44 -10.91
CA SER A 667 -32.65 -13.89 -10.68
C SER A 667 -31.27 -14.53 -10.77
N TYR A 668 -31.17 -15.79 -10.36
CA TYR A 668 -29.95 -16.58 -10.41
C TYR A 668 -29.54 -16.99 -11.84
N SER A 669 -28.44 -17.76 -11.97
CA SER A 669 -27.84 -18.18 -13.25
C SER A 669 -27.31 -16.99 -14.08
N ASP A 670 -27.43 -17.04 -15.40
CA ASP A 670 -26.92 -16.05 -16.38
C ASP A 670 -27.59 -14.67 -16.26
N ASN A 671 -28.38 -14.44 -15.22
CA ASN A 671 -29.02 -13.18 -14.89
C ASN A 671 -28.28 -12.41 -13.79
N LEU A 672 -27.29 -13.05 -13.13
CA LEU A 672 -26.36 -12.47 -12.15
C LEU A 672 -27.01 -11.64 -11.04
N GLY A 673 -28.24 -11.97 -10.65
CA GLY A 673 -28.94 -11.29 -9.58
C GLY A 673 -29.52 -9.92 -9.93
N TYR A 674 -29.36 -9.42 -11.17
CA TYR A 674 -29.90 -8.10 -11.58
C TYR A 674 -30.87 -8.15 -12.78
N TYR A 675 -30.85 -9.20 -13.60
CA TYR A 675 -31.76 -9.34 -14.75
C TYR A 675 -32.91 -10.32 -14.48
N SER A 676 -33.97 -10.28 -15.29
CA SER A 676 -35.17 -11.13 -15.17
C SER A 676 -35.97 -10.98 -13.87
N GLY A 677 -35.82 -9.86 -13.17
CA GLY A 677 -36.65 -9.46 -12.03
C GLY A 677 -37.41 -8.16 -12.30
N ASN A 678 -37.39 -7.22 -11.35
CA ASN A 678 -38.13 -5.94 -11.44
C ASN A 678 -37.32 -4.77 -12.03
N ILE A 679 -36.05 -4.99 -12.39
CA ILE A 679 -35.19 -3.94 -12.95
C ILE A 679 -35.51 -3.70 -14.43
N SER A 680 -36.01 -2.50 -14.75
CA SER A 680 -36.37 -2.13 -16.13
C SER A 680 -35.23 -1.48 -16.91
N ASN A 681 -34.39 -0.67 -16.28
CA ASN A 681 -33.21 -0.08 -16.89
C ASN A 681 -31.98 -0.28 -15.99
N ALA A 682 -30.88 -0.76 -16.58
CA ALA A 682 -29.62 -0.98 -15.89
C ALA A 682 -28.40 -0.90 -16.81
N PHE A 683 -27.25 -0.57 -16.22
CA PHE A 683 -25.92 -0.77 -16.79
C PHE A 683 -25.15 -1.68 -15.84
N ALA A 684 -24.55 -2.76 -16.34
CA ALA A 684 -23.86 -3.75 -15.52
C ALA A 684 -22.49 -4.11 -16.10
N VAL A 685 -21.48 -4.16 -15.23
CA VAL A 685 -20.17 -4.74 -15.49
C VAL A 685 -20.14 -6.12 -14.86
N GLU A 686 -20.10 -7.16 -15.68
CA GLU A 686 -20.21 -8.56 -15.24
C GLU A 686 -18.87 -9.26 -15.32
N PHE A 687 -18.48 -9.88 -14.21
CA PHE A 687 -17.38 -10.83 -14.13
C PHE A 687 -17.99 -12.23 -14.13
N ASP A 688 -18.14 -12.80 -15.32
CA ASP A 688 -18.78 -14.10 -15.53
C ASP A 688 -17.76 -15.21 -15.35
N THR A 689 -17.91 -15.96 -14.26
CA THR A 689 -16.99 -17.04 -13.91
C THR A 689 -17.42 -18.40 -14.47
N TYR A 690 -18.59 -18.49 -15.11
CA TYR A 690 -19.07 -19.74 -15.66
C TYR A 690 -18.65 -19.94 -17.12
N SER A 691 -17.61 -20.75 -17.32
CA SER A 691 -17.28 -21.33 -18.62
C SER A 691 -18.43 -22.26 -19.08
N ASN A 692 -18.95 -22.05 -20.29
CA ASN A 692 -20.02 -22.84 -20.93
C ASN A 692 -19.59 -24.30 -21.25
N GLY A 693 -19.09 -25.04 -20.26
CA GLY A 693 -18.77 -26.46 -20.33
C GLY A 693 -17.42 -26.81 -20.95
N SER A 694 -16.45 -25.88 -21.07
CA SER A 694 -15.07 -26.25 -21.42
C SER A 694 -14.33 -26.65 -20.13
N SER A 695 -13.83 -27.89 -20.08
CA SER A 695 -13.16 -28.44 -18.89
C SER A 695 -11.67 -28.03 -18.79
N SER A 696 -11.26 -26.96 -19.47
CA SER A 696 -9.85 -26.58 -19.65
C SER A 696 -9.56 -25.08 -19.58
N ASP A 697 -10.56 -24.21 -19.55
CA ASP A 697 -10.32 -22.76 -19.47
C ASP A 697 -10.40 -22.30 -18.02
N SER A 698 -9.29 -21.78 -17.52
CA SER A 698 -9.19 -20.96 -16.29
C SER A 698 -9.40 -19.47 -16.62
N ASN A 699 -10.16 -19.16 -17.67
CA ASN A 699 -10.36 -17.79 -18.13
C ASN A 699 -11.83 -17.41 -17.98
N GLU A 700 -12.07 -16.38 -17.18
CA GLU A 700 -13.39 -15.79 -16.94
C GLU A 700 -13.67 -14.70 -17.98
N SER A 701 -14.93 -14.32 -18.13
CA SER A 701 -15.35 -13.38 -19.17
C SER A 701 -15.83 -12.07 -18.57
N LEU A 702 -15.29 -10.96 -19.07
CA LEU A 702 -15.78 -9.63 -18.74
C LEU A 702 -16.85 -9.21 -19.74
N TYR A 703 -18.06 -8.94 -19.26
CA TYR A 703 -19.14 -8.42 -20.08
C TYR A 703 -19.59 -7.05 -19.62
N ILE A 704 -20.04 -6.25 -20.58
CA ILE A 704 -20.80 -5.03 -20.33
C ILE A 704 -22.19 -5.26 -20.84
N THR A 705 -23.16 -5.12 -19.95
CA THR A 705 -24.56 -5.36 -20.26
C THR A 705 -25.39 -4.13 -19.99
N THR A 706 -26.30 -3.85 -20.92
CA THR A 706 -27.30 -2.80 -20.77
C THR A 706 -28.69 -3.40 -20.82
N VAL A 707 -29.55 -2.98 -19.90
CA VAL A 707 -30.97 -3.30 -19.87
C VAL A 707 -31.71 -2.00 -20.10
N LYS A 708 -32.59 -1.95 -21.11
CA LYS A 708 -33.46 -0.80 -21.36
C LYS A 708 -34.87 -1.28 -21.64
N ASN A 709 -35.85 -0.79 -20.89
CA ASN A 709 -37.24 -1.26 -20.94
C ASN A 709 -37.32 -2.80 -20.88
N SER A 710 -36.56 -3.38 -19.95
CA SER A 710 -36.41 -4.83 -19.73
C SER A 710 -35.78 -5.61 -20.90
N SER A 711 -35.26 -4.93 -21.92
CA SER A 711 -34.53 -5.56 -23.02
C SER A 711 -33.03 -5.57 -22.72
N ARG A 712 -32.42 -6.76 -22.66
CA ARG A 712 -31.00 -6.97 -22.37
C ARG A 712 -30.14 -7.02 -23.62
N ASN A 713 -29.05 -6.26 -23.63
CA ASN A 713 -27.98 -6.31 -24.61
C ASN A 713 -26.63 -6.48 -23.89
N ARG A 714 -25.97 -7.63 -24.13
CA ARG A 714 -24.74 -8.09 -23.46
C ARG A 714 -23.58 -8.13 -24.46
N SER A 715 -22.45 -7.52 -24.11
CA SER A 715 -21.29 -7.33 -24.99
C SER A 715 -19.99 -7.79 -24.32
N LEU A 716 -19.30 -8.77 -24.91
CA LEU A 716 -18.02 -9.29 -24.40
C LEU A 716 -16.90 -8.27 -24.58
N GLN A 717 -16.20 -7.93 -23.49
CA GLN A 717 -15.06 -7.01 -23.52
C GLN A 717 -13.72 -7.74 -23.60
N GLY A 718 -13.59 -8.88 -22.93
CA GLY A 718 -12.33 -9.62 -22.88
C GLY A 718 -12.43 -10.86 -22.00
N SER A 719 -11.29 -11.53 -21.87
CA SER A 719 -11.11 -12.66 -20.95
C SER A 719 -10.11 -12.26 -19.86
N ILE A 720 -10.41 -12.67 -18.63
CA ILE A 720 -9.58 -12.47 -17.43
C ILE A 720 -9.02 -13.84 -17.06
N THR A 721 -7.77 -13.91 -16.60
CA THR A 721 -7.18 -15.19 -16.20
C THR A 721 -7.40 -15.44 -14.71
N ASN A 722 -8.18 -16.48 -14.42
CA ASN A 722 -8.38 -17.15 -13.15
C ASN A 722 -8.74 -16.26 -11.95
N LEU A 723 -9.91 -15.62 -11.99
CA LEU A 723 -10.49 -14.88 -10.85
C LEU A 723 -10.90 -15.78 -9.67
N GLU A 724 -11.10 -17.07 -9.90
CA GLU A 724 -11.53 -18.03 -8.88
C GLU A 724 -10.33 -18.64 -8.13
N ASP A 725 -9.34 -17.81 -7.78
CA ASP A 725 -8.05 -18.22 -7.20
C ASP A 725 -8.02 -18.30 -5.66
N GLY A 726 -9.13 -17.96 -5.01
CA GLY A 726 -9.23 -17.90 -3.55
C GLY A 726 -8.63 -16.64 -2.92
N GLN A 727 -8.41 -15.59 -3.70
CA GLN A 727 -7.95 -14.29 -3.23
C GLN A 727 -9.03 -13.21 -3.44
N TYR A 728 -8.84 -12.07 -2.77
CA TYR A 728 -9.58 -10.85 -3.07
C TYR A 728 -8.84 -10.08 -4.14
N HIS A 729 -9.57 -9.56 -5.12
CA HIS A 729 -9.03 -8.68 -6.15
C HIS A 729 -9.54 -7.26 -5.95
N ASP A 730 -8.67 -6.28 -6.18
CA ASP A 730 -9.02 -4.86 -6.12
C ASP A 730 -9.68 -4.47 -7.46
N VAL A 731 -10.96 -4.08 -7.43
CA VAL A 731 -11.74 -3.74 -8.63
C VAL A 731 -12.23 -2.30 -8.54
N SER A 732 -12.08 -1.51 -9.60
CA SER A 732 -12.59 -0.13 -9.67
C SER A 732 -13.39 0.15 -10.93
N PHE A 733 -14.47 0.93 -10.79
CA PHE A 733 -15.36 1.39 -11.85
C PHE A 733 -15.35 2.92 -11.88
N SER A 734 -14.76 3.50 -12.93
CA SER A 734 -14.62 4.95 -13.08
C SER A 734 -15.47 5.46 -14.26
N TRP A 735 -16.32 6.43 -13.99
CA TRP A 735 -17.14 7.11 -14.98
C TRP A 735 -16.64 8.53 -15.20
N ASP A 736 -16.37 8.86 -16.46
CA ASP A 736 -16.10 10.21 -16.92
C ASP A 736 -17.35 10.73 -17.64
N ALA A 737 -18.04 11.67 -17.01
CA ALA A 737 -19.28 12.23 -17.52
C ALA A 737 -19.05 13.16 -18.71
N LEU A 738 -17.88 13.78 -18.87
CA LEU A 738 -17.59 14.64 -20.02
C LEU A 738 -17.39 13.80 -21.28
N ASN A 739 -16.58 12.75 -21.18
CA ASN A 739 -16.22 11.88 -22.30
C ASN A 739 -17.21 10.73 -22.51
N LYS A 740 -18.16 10.54 -21.58
CA LYS A 740 -19.13 9.43 -21.58
C LYS A 740 -18.45 8.07 -21.59
N THR A 741 -17.38 7.93 -20.80
CA THR A 741 -16.56 6.70 -20.75
C THR A 741 -16.63 6.04 -19.39
N MET A 742 -16.89 4.73 -19.38
CA MET A 742 -16.76 3.85 -18.21
C MET A 742 -15.45 3.05 -18.32
N THR A 743 -14.57 3.18 -17.33
CA THR A 743 -13.30 2.46 -17.22
C THR A 743 -13.38 1.46 -16.08
N VAL A 744 -12.92 0.23 -16.32
CA VAL A 744 -12.88 -0.85 -15.34
C VAL A 744 -11.43 -1.29 -15.14
N SER A 745 -10.97 -1.29 -13.89
CA SER A 745 -9.65 -1.79 -13.52
C SER A 745 -9.76 -2.97 -12.56
N LEU A 746 -8.79 -3.88 -12.65
CA LEU A 746 -8.61 -5.07 -11.82
C LEU A 746 -7.14 -5.15 -11.41
N ASP A 747 -6.87 -5.23 -10.11
CA ASP A 747 -5.53 -5.31 -9.52
C ASP A 747 -4.59 -4.21 -10.04
N GLY A 748 -5.10 -2.99 -10.12
CA GLY A 748 -4.38 -1.81 -10.62
C GLY A 748 -4.26 -1.71 -12.15
N GLN A 749 -4.72 -2.71 -12.90
CA GLN A 749 -4.66 -2.72 -14.37
C GLN A 749 -6.01 -2.40 -15.00
N VAL A 750 -6.06 -1.46 -15.96
CA VAL A 750 -7.26 -1.21 -16.77
C VAL A 750 -7.54 -2.41 -17.69
N ILE A 751 -8.71 -3.04 -17.50
CA ILE A 751 -9.14 -4.22 -18.27
C ILE A 751 -10.24 -3.90 -19.30
N SER A 752 -10.93 -2.76 -19.18
CA SER A 752 -11.91 -2.30 -20.16
C SER A 752 -12.16 -0.80 -20.10
N THR A 753 -12.44 -0.20 -21.25
CA THR A 753 -12.95 1.18 -21.38
C THR A 753 -14.06 1.18 -22.43
N ILE A 754 -15.23 1.71 -22.07
CA ILE A 754 -16.42 1.75 -22.93
C ILE A 754 -16.94 3.17 -23.04
N GLU A 755 -17.07 3.67 -24.27
CA GLU A 755 -17.76 4.92 -24.57
C GLU A 755 -19.26 4.65 -24.76
N LYS A 756 -20.10 5.16 -23.85
CA LYS A 756 -21.55 5.06 -23.91
C LYS A 756 -22.21 6.14 -23.06
N ASP A 757 -23.15 6.89 -23.63
CA ASP A 757 -23.92 7.90 -22.90
C ASP A 757 -25.02 7.21 -22.06
N ILE A 758 -24.64 6.69 -20.88
CA ILE A 758 -25.56 5.92 -20.02
C ILE A 758 -26.75 6.75 -19.53
N VAL A 759 -26.56 8.06 -19.33
CA VAL A 759 -27.62 9.01 -18.95
C VAL A 759 -28.71 9.00 -20.01
N LYS A 760 -28.37 9.29 -21.26
CA LYS A 760 -29.37 9.43 -22.34
C LYS A 760 -29.83 8.09 -22.91
N GLU A 761 -28.90 7.15 -23.07
CA GLU A 761 -29.16 5.89 -23.78
C GLU A 761 -29.84 4.86 -22.90
N ILE A 762 -29.74 4.92 -21.57
CA ILE A 762 -30.25 3.89 -20.67
C ILE A 762 -31.29 4.47 -19.71
N PHE A 763 -30.93 5.49 -18.94
CA PHE A 763 -31.72 5.90 -17.76
C PHE A 763 -32.74 7.03 -18.05
N GLY A 764 -32.36 8.05 -18.82
CA GLY A 764 -33.15 9.25 -19.05
C GLY A 764 -33.27 10.17 -17.83
N GLN A 765 -32.39 10.01 -16.83
CA GLN A 765 -32.29 10.79 -15.60
C GLN A 765 -30.85 10.78 -15.09
N ASP A 766 -30.49 11.77 -14.28
CA ASP A 766 -29.11 11.97 -13.80
C ASP A 766 -28.82 11.22 -12.49
N ASN A 767 -29.83 10.97 -11.65
CA ASN A 767 -29.62 10.27 -10.38
C ASN A 767 -30.05 8.79 -10.46
N ILE A 768 -29.15 7.88 -10.10
CA ILE A 768 -29.37 6.42 -10.18
C ILE A 768 -28.94 5.69 -8.90
N TRP A 769 -29.46 4.50 -8.67
CA TRP A 769 -28.95 3.62 -7.61
C TRP A 769 -27.84 2.75 -8.13
N PHE A 770 -26.87 2.43 -7.28
CA PHE A 770 -25.75 1.57 -7.61
C PHE A 770 -25.56 0.47 -6.57
N GLY A 771 -24.83 -0.57 -6.94
CA GLY A 771 -24.54 -1.67 -6.05
C GLY A 771 -23.93 -2.87 -6.75
N PHE A 772 -23.96 -4.00 -6.05
CA PHE A 772 -23.36 -5.24 -6.50
C PHE A 772 -24.36 -6.37 -6.46
N THR A 773 -24.28 -7.27 -7.43
CA THR A 773 -25.14 -8.45 -7.49
C THR A 773 -24.31 -9.68 -7.85
N GLY A 774 -24.82 -10.86 -7.52
CA GLY A 774 -24.14 -12.11 -7.85
C GLY A 774 -25.11 -13.28 -7.86
N SER A 775 -24.68 -14.38 -8.46
CA SER A 775 -25.51 -15.59 -8.50
C SER A 775 -24.69 -16.87 -8.63
N THR A 776 -25.34 -18.00 -8.37
CA THR A 776 -24.84 -19.35 -8.67
C THR A 776 -25.76 -20.08 -9.65
N ASN A 777 -25.26 -21.17 -10.24
CA ASN A 777 -25.96 -21.84 -11.33
C ASN A 777 -27.11 -22.74 -10.81
N THR A 778 -27.94 -23.20 -11.75
CA THR A 778 -28.97 -24.21 -11.53
C THR A 778 -28.45 -25.64 -11.57
N GLY A 779 -27.23 -25.85 -12.08
CA GLY A 779 -26.54 -27.13 -12.10
C GLY A 779 -26.07 -27.57 -10.72
N TRP A 780 -26.25 -28.85 -10.41
CA TRP A 780 -25.76 -29.44 -9.16
C TRP A 780 -24.23 -29.30 -9.07
N TYR A 781 -23.73 -28.74 -7.97
CA TYR A 781 -22.31 -28.49 -7.68
C TYR A 781 -21.63 -27.38 -8.49
N VAL A 782 -22.39 -26.57 -9.23
CA VAL A 782 -21.85 -25.43 -9.98
C VAL A 782 -22.17 -24.12 -9.24
N SER A 783 -21.22 -23.66 -8.42
CA SER A 783 -21.40 -22.55 -7.48
C SER A 783 -20.04 -22.07 -6.96
N ASN A 784 -20.01 -20.85 -6.39
CA ASN A 784 -18.88 -20.35 -5.64
C ASN A 784 -19.34 -19.51 -4.45
N ASN A 785 -18.46 -19.36 -3.46
CA ASN A 785 -18.59 -18.30 -2.47
C ASN A 785 -18.19 -16.98 -3.11
N GLN A 786 -19.02 -15.95 -2.97
CA GLN A 786 -18.80 -14.64 -3.58
C GLN A 786 -18.93 -13.55 -2.52
N TYR A 787 -17.85 -12.80 -2.29
CA TYR A 787 -17.77 -11.80 -1.21
C TYR A 787 -17.29 -10.44 -1.73
N ILE A 788 -17.68 -9.39 -1.02
CA ILE A 788 -17.28 -8.00 -1.27
C ILE A 788 -16.93 -7.33 0.06
N LYS A 789 -15.82 -6.60 0.11
CA LYS A 789 -15.42 -5.77 1.25
C LYS A 789 -14.66 -4.53 0.79
N ASP A 790 -14.34 -3.65 1.73
CA ASP A 790 -13.54 -2.44 1.52
C ASP A 790 -14.10 -1.60 0.35
N ILE A 791 -15.41 -1.34 0.37
CA ILE A 791 -16.09 -0.57 -0.68
C ILE A 791 -15.77 0.90 -0.47
N SER A 792 -15.21 1.56 -1.47
CA SER A 792 -15.02 3.02 -1.51
C SER A 792 -15.91 3.62 -2.60
N VAL A 793 -16.54 4.74 -2.27
CA VAL A 793 -17.40 5.49 -3.19
C VAL A 793 -16.86 6.90 -3.29
N SER A 794 -16.37 7.25 -4.48
CA SER A 794 -16.04 8.61 -4.87
C SER A 794 -16.99 9.07 -5.97
N GLY A 795 -17.62 10.23 -5.84
CA GLY A 795 -18.65 10.73 -6.75
C GLY A 795 -19.54 11.76 -6.07
N THR A 796 -20.70 12.11 -6.64
CA THR A 796 -21.64 13.03 -6.00
C THR A 796 -22.99 12.34 -5.83
N TYR A 797 -23.55 12.34 -4.62
CA TYR A 797 -24.90 11.86 -4.38
C TYR A 797 -25.95 12.91 -4.76
N GLU A 798 -27.19 12.48 -5.02
CA GLU A 798 -28.30 13.36 -5.44
C GLU A 798 -28.55 14.52 -4.46
N LYS A 799 -28.34 14.32 -3.17
CA LYS A 799 -28.55 15.35 -2.16
C LYS A 799 -27.51 16.47 -2.24
N ASP A 800 -26.30 16.13 -2.67
CA ASP A 800 -25.13 17.01 -2.72
C ASP A 800 -25.05 17.74 -4.08
N SER A 801 -26.13 17.69 -4.85
CA SER A 801 -26.27 18.33 -6.16
C SER A 801 -26.90 19.74 -6.10
N GLY A 802 -27.30 20.20 -4.91
CA GLY A 802 -27.92 21.51 -4.64
C GLY A 802 -26.89 22.64 -4.53
N GLY A 803 -27.33 23.91 -4.59
CA GLY A 803 -26.43 25.03 -4.30
C GLY A 803 -26.05 25.00 -2.82
N ASN A 804 -24.73 24.95 -2.55
CA ASN A 804 -24.12 24.79 -1.22
C ASN A 804 -24.30 26.03 -0.31
N VAL A 805 -25.42 26.74 -0.44
CA VAL A 805 -25.72 27.94 0.35
C VAL A 805 -27.19 27.97 0.74
N VAL A 806 -27.44 28.45 1.95
CA VAL A 806 -28.76 28.80 2.46
C VAL A 806 -28.87 30.32 2.65
N PHE A 807 -30.10 30.82 2.65
CA PHE A 807 -30.40 32.24 2.77
C PHE A 807 -31.19 32.50 4.06
N ASP A 808 -30.82 33.49 4.86
CA ASP A 808 -31.68 34.01 5.93
C ASP A 808 -32.08 35.45 5.60
N TRP A 809 -33.37 35.68 5.41
CA TRP A 809 -33.87 37.02 5.08
C TRP A 809 -34.10 37.86 6.33
N GLN A 810 -33.68 39.12 6.26
CA GLN A 810 -33.90 40.12 7.31
C GLN A 810 -34.69 41.31 6.76
N VAL A 811 -35.55 41.88 7.60
CA VAL A 811 -36.31 43.10 7.33
C VAL A 811 -35.92 44.21 8.31
N SER A 812 -35.92 45.43 7.81
CA SER A 812 -35.83 46.64 8.62
C SER A 812 -37.00 47.57 8.30
N THR A 813 -37.70 47.99 9.36
CA THR A 813 -38.86 48.88 9.29
C THR A 813 -38.52 50.33 9.65
N ASP A 814 -37.24 50.60 9.93
CA ASP A 814 -36.71 51.88 10.39
C ASP A 814 -35.53 52.37 9.52
N SER A 815 -35.57 52.05 8.24
CA SER A 815 -34.57 52.47 7.23
C SER A 815 -33.15 51.97 7.54
N ALA A 816 -33.02 50.67 7.80
CA ALA A 816 -31.79 49.95 8.10
C ALA A 816 -31.10 50.33 9.42
N ALA A 817 -31.80 50.98 10.36
CA ALA A 817 -31.24 51.26 11.68
C ALA A 817 -31.23 50.01 12.58
N THR A 818 -32.26 49.17 12.48
CA THR A 818 -32.33 47.86 13.12
C THR A 818 -32.79 46.79 12.12
N TRP A 819 -32.28 45.57 12.28
CA TRP A 819 -32.62 44.41 11.44
C TRP A 819 -33.26 43.33 12.30
N VAL A 820 -34.31 42.71 11.77
CA VAL A 820 -35.03 41.61 12.39
C VAL A 820 -35.04 40.43 11.42
N ASP A 821 -34.69 39.25 11.91
CA ASP A 821 -34.79 38.01 11.13
C ASP A 821 -36.25 37.71 10.79
N ILE A 822 -36.51 37.36 9.54
CA ILE A 822 -37.82 36.86 9.11
C ILE A 822 -37.85 35.37 9.42
N THR A 823 -38.79 34.95 10.26
CA THR A 823 -38.85 33.58 10.78
C THR A 823 -40.10 32.86 10.29
N GLU A 824 -40.22 31.56 10.58
CA GLU A 824 -41.46 30.81 10.30
C GLU A 824 -42.71 31.42 10.98
N ALA A 825 -42.54 32.19 12.06
CA ALA A 825 -43.65 32.88 12.71
C ALA A 825 -44.30 33.96 11.80
N ASP A 826 -43.57 34.42 10.79
CA ASP A 826 -43.98 35.47 9.86
C ASP A 826 -44.53 34.90 8.54
N SER A 827 -44.79 33.58 8.48
CA SER A 827 -45.21 32.85 7.27
C SER A 827 -46.58 33.27 6.70
N LEU A 828 -47.32 34.13 7.40
CA LEU A 828 -48.55 34.74 6.89
C LEU A 828 -48.29 35.89 5.91
N THR A 829 -47.08 36.45 5.94
CA THR A 829 -46.67 37.58 5.10
C THR A 829 -45.54 37.17 4.15
N TYR A 830 -44.63 36.30 4.61
CA TYR A 830 -43.44 35.93 3.86
C TYR A 830 -43.41 34.45 3.50
N ARG A 831 -42.91 34.13 2.30
CA ARG A 831 -42.59 32.75 1.87
C ARG A 831 -41.20 32.70 1.25
N GLY A 832 -40.58 31.53 1.25
CA GLY A 832 -39.22 31.36 0.71
C GLY A 832 -38.12 31.95 1.59
N ILE A 833 -38.36 32.04 2.90
CA ILE A 833 -37.45 32.69 3.88
C ILE A 833 -36.07 32.03 3.99
N THR A 834 -35.92 30.78 3.52
CA THR A 834 -34.65 30.03 3.45
C THR A 834 -34.07 29.92 2.03
N ASN A 835 -34.77 30.47 1.03
CA ASN A 835 -34.46 30.30 -0.37
C ASN A 835 -33.81 31.55 -0.97
N ASP A 836 -33.28 31.40 -2.17
CA ASP A 836 -32.74 32.50 -2.99
C ASP A 836 -33.76 33.62 -3.27
N THR A 837 -35.06 33.33 -3.13
CA THR A 837 -36.16 34.26 -3.38
C THR A 837 -37.13 34.34 -2.20
N LEU A 838 -37.23 35.53 -1.62
CA LEU A 838 -38.25 35.90 -0.64
C LEU A 838 -39.48 36.44 -1.36
N PHE A 839 -40.64 35.87 -1.07
CA PHE A 839 -41.94 36.37 -1.52
C PHE A 839 -42.63 37.13 -0.39
N ILE A 840 -43.30 38.22 -0.75
CA ILE A 840 -44.19 39.01 0.09
C ILE A 840 -45.58 38.88 -0.54
N ASP A 841 -46.46 38.14 0.12
CA ASP A 841 -47.83 37.99 -0.34
C ASP A 841 -48.68 39.14 0.19
N ASP A 842 -49.60 39.66 -0.63
CA ASP A 842 -50.60 40.68 -0.23
C ASP A 842 -49.94 41.90 0.48
N ALA A 843 -49.00 42.55 -0.19
CA ALA A 843 -48.17 43.60 0.40
C ALA A 843 -49.00 44.78 0.95
N SER A 844 -48.89 45.07 2.24
CA SER A 844 -49.64 46.15 2.90
C SER A 844 -49.01 47.52 2.68
N LYS A 845 -49.83 48.58 2.54
CA LYS A 845 -49.37 49.98 2.54
C LYS A 845 -48.48 50.37 3.73
N SER A 846 -48.63 49.69 4.87
CA SER A 846 -47.78 49.91 6.06
C SER A 846 -46.32 49.48 5.88
N MET A 847 -46.03 48.66 4.87
CA MET A 847 -44.70 48.15 4.54
C MET A 847 -43.93 49.10 3.61
N ASN A 848 -44.54 50.21 3.18
CA ASN A 848 -43.87 51.20 2.35
C ASN A 848 -42.63 51.76 3.07
N GLY A 849 -41.48 51.70 2.41
CA GLY A 849 -40.21 52.15 2.98
C GLY A 849 -39.47 51.09 3.81
N TYR A 850 -40.02 49.87 3.94
CA TYR A 850 -39.29 48.75 4.52
C TYR A 850 -38.15 48.36 3.61
N VAL A 851 -37.06 47.87 4.20
CA VAL A 851 -35.90 47.40 3.45
C VAL A 851 -35.53 45.99 3.85
N TYR A 852 -34.99 45.23 2.89
CA TYR A 852 -34.72 43.81 3.00
C TYR A 852 -33.27 43.50 2.62
N ARG A 853 -32.70 42.46 3.23
CA ARG A 853 -31.42 41.88 2.82
C ARG A 853 -31.43 40.38 3.10
N ALA A 854 -30.64 39.63 2.35
CA ALA A 854 -30.36 38.23 2.62
C ALA A 854 -28.99 38.08 3.31
N LYS A 855 -28.88 37.21 4.30
CA LYS A 855 -27.62 36.63 4.77
C LYS A 855 -27.45 35.31 4.04
N VAL A 856 -26.34 35.14 3.33
CA VAL A 856 -26.03 33.90 2.59
C VAL A 856 -24.90 33.19 3.33
N ARG A 857 -25.07 31.90 3.63
CA ARG A 857 -24.05 31.08 4.31
C ARG A 857 -23.98 29.69 3.72
N ASN A 858 -22.80 29.08 3.76
CA ASN A 858 -22.60 27.67 3.48
C ASN A 858 -23.02 26.87 4.73
N PRO A 859 -24.09 26.06 4.66
CA PRO A 859 -24.54 25.28 5.80
C PRO A 859 -23.53 24.20 6.23
N ALA A 860 -22.72 23.68 5.31
CA ALA A 860 -21.75 22.61 5.60
C ALA A 860 -20.42 23.12 6.17
N PHE A 861 -20.17 24.43 6.15
CA PHE A 861 -18.96 25.03 6.71
C PHE A 861 -19.33 25.80 7.97
N ALA A 862 -19.14 25.20 9.15
CA ALA A 862 -19.63 25.76 10.41
C ALA A 862 -18.99 27.13 10.73
N CYS A 863 -17.75 27.33 10.27
CA CYS A 863 -17.03 28.59 10.39
C CYS A 863 -17.52 29.70 9.45
N ASP A 864 -18.54 29.49 8.59
CA ASP A 864 -19.07 30.57 7.74
C ASP A 864 -19.82 31.63 8.55
N PRO A 865 -19.28 32.87 8.70
CA PRO A 865 -20.02 33.93 9.38
C PRO A 865 -21.26 34.38 8.60
N GLY A 866 -21.35 34.00 7.32
CA GLY A 866 -22.32 34.40 6.31
C GLY A 866 -22.08 35.81 5.78
N THR A 867 -22.42 36.01 4.50
CA THR A 867 -22.26 37.29 3.79
C THR A 867 -23.61 37.96 3.57
N PHE A 868 -23.70 39.27 3.81
CA PHE A 868 -24.95 40.02 3.61
C PHE A 868 -25.06 40.58 2.20
N SER A 869 -26.24 40.47 1.60
CA SER A 869 -26.59 41.16 0.36
C SER A 869 -26.62 42.68 0.53
N GLN A 870 -26.62 43.40 -0.59
CA GLN A 870 -27.03 44.81 -0.57
C GLN A 870 -28.50 44.93 -0.15
N ILE A 871 -28.84 46.12 0.35
CA ILE A 871 -30.17 46.46 0.86
C ILE A 871 -31.11 46.73 -0.32
N ALA A 872 -32.28 46.09 -0.34
CA ALA A 872 -33.36 46.35 -1.28
C ALA A 872 -34.51 47.10 -0.60
N LEU A 873 -35.02 48.16 -1.22
CA LEU A 873 -36.17 48.92 -0.75
C LEU A 873 -37.48 48.31 -1.28
N LEU A 874 -38.53 48.37 -0.48
CA LEU A 874 -39.91 48.10 -0.88
C LEU A 874 -40.68 49.43 -0.94
N GLU A 875 -41.17 49.77 -2.13
CA GLU A 875 -42.05 50.93 -2.33
C GLU A 875 -43.49 50.45 -2.61
N ILE A 876 -44.44 50.88 -1.78
CA ILE A 876 -45.86 50.65 -2.04
C ILE A 876 -46.43 51.91 -2.65
N LEU A 877 -46.80 51.81 -3.93
CA LEU A 877 -47.36 52.90 -4.71
C LEU A 877 -48.86 53.04 -4.43
N PRO A 878 -49.39 54.27 -4.42
CA PRO A 878 -50.84 54.52 -4.44
C PRO A 878 -51.50 53.86 -5.65
N ASP A 879 -52.71 53.34 -5.44
CA ASP A 879 -53.58 52.66 -6.41
C ASP A 879 -55.00 52.82 -5.88
N ASN A 880 -55.67 53.88 -6.33
CA ASN A 880 -56.90 54.41 -5.73
C ASN A 880 -58.09 53.48 -5.98
N ASP A 881 -58.21 52.92 -7.18
CA ASP A 881 -59.30 52.03 -7.58
C ASP A 881 -59.00 50.53 -7.40
N LYS A 882 -57.73 50.18 -7.12
CA LYS A 882 -57.24 48.83 -6.83
C LYS A 882 -57.28 47.88 -8.02
N ASP A 883 -57.13 48.41 -9.24
CA ASP A 883 -57.07 47.60 -10.44
C ASP A 883 -55.67 46.97 -10.70
N GLY A 884 -54.67 47.42 -9.94
CA GLY A 884 -53.28 46.97 -10.03
C GLY A 884 -52.35 47.91 -10.81
N ILE A 885 -52.84 49.07 -11.26
CA ILE A 885 -52.06 50.12 -11.91
C ILE A 885 -51.84 51.27 -10.90
N PRO A 886 -50.59 51.71 -10.67
CA PRO A 886 -50.33 52.83 -9.77
C PRO A 886 -50.84 54.19 -10.29
N ASP A 887 -51.35 55.05 -9.41
CA ASP A 887 -51.94 56.37 -9.72
C ASP A 887 -51.01 57.31 -10.53
N ASP A 888 -49.69 57.10 -10.50
CA ASP A 888 -48.74 57.97 -11.21
C ASP A 888 -48.59 57.62 -12.70
N ILE A 889 -49.08 56.45 -13.10
CA ILE A 889 -49.09 55.95 -14.49
C ILE A 889 -50.45 55.48 -14.98
N ASP A 890 -51.43 55.33 -14.08
CA ASP A 890 -52.82 55.19 -14.47
C ASP A 890 -53.28 56.47 -15.18
N VAL A 891 -54.25 56.32 -16.07
CA VAL A 891 -54.80 57.40 -16.89
C VAL A 891 -56.27 57.68 -16.56
N ASP A 892 -56.84 56.91 -15.63
CA ASP A 892 -58.24 56.83 -15.21
C ASP A 892 -58.28 56.29 -13.75
N ASP A 893 -57.81 57.09 -12.79
CA ASP A 893 -57.44 56.64 -11.42
C ASP A 893 -58.63 56.18 -10.54
N ASP A 894 -59.87 56.34 -10.97
CA ASP A 894 -61.07 55.80 -10.32
C ASP A 894 -61.79 54.75 -11.17
N ASN A 895 -61.26 54.45 -12.36
CA ASN A 895 -61.77 53.54 -13.38
C ASN A 895 -63.25 53.79 -13.74
N ASP A 896 -63.72 55.03 -13.62
CA ASP A 896 -65.08 55.40 -14.00
C ASP A 896 -65.24 55.53 -15.53
N GLY A 897 -64.14 55.49 -16.29
CA GLY A 897 -64.11 55.55 -17.74
C GLY A 897 -63.87 56.95 -18.30
N ILE A 898 -63.51 57.92 -17.45
CA ILE A 898 -63.12 59.27 -17.81
C ILE A 898 -61.65 59.49 -17.41
N LEU A 899 -60.84 59.99 -18.36
CA LEU A 899 -59.39 60.10 -18.14
C LEU A 899 -59.05 61.29 -17.24
N ASP A 900 -58.12 61.17 -16.28
CA ASP A 900 -57.74 62.22 -15.30
C ASP A 900 -57.40 63.58 -15.93
N THR A 901 -56.93 63.57 -17.18
CA THR A 901 -56.71 64.79 -17.97
C THR A 901 -58.00 65.58 -18.28
N LYS A 902 -59.17 65.03 -17.96
CA LYS A 902 -60.53 65.57 -18.10
C LYS A 902 -61.12 65.95 -16.75
N GLU A 903 -61.05 65.07 -15.75
CA GLU A 903 -61.42 65.36 -14.35
C GLU A 903 -60.60 66.55 -13.82
N GLY A 904 -59.29 66.51 -14.03
CA GLY A 904 -58.35 67.45 -13.44
C GLY A 904 -58.04 67.13 -11.98
N THR A 905 -57.31 68.05 -11.33
CA THR A 905 -56.81 67.88 -9.94
C THR A 905 -57.51 68.81 -8.95
N ASP A 906 -58.60 69.45 -9.39
CA ASP A 906 -59.46 70.24 -8.51
C ASP A 906 -60.30 69.30 -7.63
N ASP A 907 -60.88 69.84 -6.56
CA ASP A 907 -61.79 69.15 -5.63
C ASP A 907 -63.07 70.01 -5.63
N LEU A 908 -64.04 69.62 -6.46
CA LEU A 908 -65.17 70.48 -6.85
C LEU A 908 -66.23 70.59 -5.74
N ASP A 909 -66.45 69.52 -4.98
CA ASP A 909 -67.43 69.49 -3.88
C ASP A 909 -66.81 69.83 -2.50
N GLY A 910 -65.48 69.79 -2.39
CA GLY A 910 -64.71 70.17 -1.21
C GLY A 910 -64.64 69.10 -0.13
N ASP A 911 -64.85 67.83 -0.47
CA ASP A 911 -64.80 66.71 0.47
C ASP A 911 -63.37 66.24 0.78
N GLY A 912 -62.40 66.70 -0.02
CA GLY A 912 -60.98 66.42 0.09
C GLY A 912 -60.47 65.31 -0.83
N ILE A 913 -61.31 64.74 -1.69
CA ILE A 913 -60.95 63.82 -2.76
C ILE A 913 -60.87 64.64 -4.05
N PRO A 914 -59.70 64.69 -4.72
CA PRO A 914 -59.59 65.29 -6.05
C PRO A 914 -60.48 64.57 -7.05
N ASN A 915 -61.02 65.29 -8.02
CA ASN A 915 -61.96 64.77 -9.01
C ASN A 915 -61.48 63.52 -9.76
N HIS A 916 -60.18 63.37 -10.05
CA HIS A 916 -59.64 62.16 -10.72
C HIS A 916 -59.67 60.90 -9.84
N PHE A 917 -59.92 61.04 -8.54
CA PHE A 917 -60.06 59.92 -7.60
C PHE A 917 -61.51 59.75 -7.13
N ASP A 918 -62.46 60.56 -7.62
CA ASP A 918 -63.82 60.67 -7.12
C ASP A 918 -64.86 60.31 -8.17
N LEU A 919 -65.60 59.23 -7.91
CA LEU A 919 -66.67 58.74 -8.78
C LEU A 919 -67.89 59.69 -8.87
N ASP A 920 -67.99 60.70 -8.01
CA ASP A 920 -69.06 61.72 -7.96
C ASP A 920 -68.47 63.10 -7.64
N SER A 921 -67.63 63.61 -8.55
CA SER A 921 -66.82 64.83 -8.41
C SER A 921 -67.55 66.06 -7.88
N ASP A 922 -68.85 66.22 -8.13
CA ASP A 922 -69.65 67.38 -7.67
C ASP A 922 -70.54 67.10 -6.44
N GLY A 923 -70.50 65.86 -5.95
CA GLY A 923 -71.15 65.39 -4.74
C GLY A 923 -72.68 65.47 -4.78
N ASP A 924 -73.30 65.50 -5.95
CA ASP A 924 -74.75 65.66 -6.10
C ASP A 924 -75.53 64.35 -5.98
N GLY A 925 -74.83 63.22 -5.96
CA GLY A 925 -75.35 61.87 -5.83
C GLY A 925 -75.58 61.15 -7.16
N CYS A 926 -75.04 61.66 -8.27
CA CYS A 926 -75.04 61.03 -9.59
C CYS A 926 -73.60 60.82 -10.08
N LEU A 927 -73.20 59.56 -10.33
CA LEU A 927 -71.81 59.25 -10.70
C LEU A 927 -71.38 59.92 -12.02
N ASP A 928 -70.13 60.35 -12.08
CA ASP A 928 -69.52 61.07 -13.22
C ASP A 928 -69.63 60.29 -14.53
N VAL A 929 -69.32 58.98 -14.51
CA VAL A 929 -69.55 58.05 -15.63
C VAL A 929 -70.97 58.11 -16.23
N THR A 930 -71.99 58.24 -15.38
CA THR A 930 -73.39 58.31 -15.80
C THR A 930 -73.71 59.68 -16.40
N GLU A 931 -73.18 60.74 -15.83
CA GLU A 931 -73.33 62.11 -16.31
C GLU A 931 -72.61 62.34 -17.64
N ALA A 932 -71.46 61.71 -17.84
CA ALA A 932 -70.71 61.67 -19.10
C ALA A 932 -71.43 60.88 -20.21
N GLY A 933 -72.47 60.13 -19.87
CA GLY A 933 -73.34 59.42 -20.80
C GLY A 933 -72.88 58.00 -21.14
N PHE A 934 -72.06 57.38 -20.29
CA PHE A 934 -71.71 55.96 -20.35
C PHE A 934 -72.71 55.12 -19.53
N ASP A 935 -72.74 53.81 -19.79
CA ASP A 935 -73.59 52.86 -19.07
C ASP A 935 -72.80 52.24 -17.90
N ASP A 936 -73.16 52.54 -16.65
CA ASP A 936 -72.70 51.81 -15.46
C ASP A 936 -73.37 50.43 -15.41
N ASN A 937 -72.58 49.36 -15.61
CA ASN A 937 -73.07 47.98 -15.64
C ASN A 937 -72.81 47.19 -14.35
N ASP A 938 -72.33 47.82 -13.27
CA ASP A 938 -72.07 47.16 -12.00
C ASP A 938 -73.34 46.99 -11.16
N THR A 939 -74.11 45.98 -11.55
CA THR A 939 -75.21 45.47 -10.72
C THR A 939 -74.67 44.55 -9.63
N TYR A 940 -74.57 45.07 -8.40
CA TYR A 940 -74.30 44.37 -7.13
C TYR A 940 -74.76 42.90 -7.10
N TYR A 941 -73.81 41.95 -7.14
CA TYR A 941 -74.02 40.57 -6.70
C TYR A 941 -73.50 40.38 -5.27
N THR A 942 -74.42 40.32 -4.29
CA THR A 942 -74.09 39.75 -2.97
C THR A 942 -73.83 38.25 -3.11
N ILE A 943 -72.56 37.82 -3.12
CA ILE A 943 -72.18 36.41 -2.94
C ILE A 943 -71.83 36.18 -1.48
N THR A 944 -72.65 35.38 -0.82
CA THR A 944 -72.33 34.77 0.48
C THR A 944 -71.26 33.70 0.26
N ILE A 945 -70.01 33.95 0.68
CA ILE A 945 -68.94 32.97 0.58
C ILE A 945 -69.17 31.87 1.63
N LEU A 946 -69.50 30.66 1.16
CA LEU A 946 -69.31 29.43 1.91
C LEU A 946 -67.81 29.11 1.89
N SER A 947 -67.21 29.04 3.07
CA SER A 947 -65.85 28.55 3.25
C SER A 947 -65.72 27.10 2.78
N THR A 948 -64.92 26.87 1.75
CA THR A 948 -64.24 25.60 1.54
C THR A 948 -62.87 25.92 0.97
N LYS A 949 -61.84 25.86 1.83
CA LYS A 949 -60.43 25.77 1.44
C LYS A 949 -60.23 24.45 0.70
N ILE A 950 -59.51 24.49 -0.42
CA ILE A 950 -58.64 23.39 -0.87
C ILE A 950 -57.22 23.86 -0.57
#